data_AF-A0A497HKZ7-F1
#
_entry.id   AF-A0A497HKZ7-F1
#
_cell.length_a   1.000
_cell.length_b   1.000
_cell.length_c   1.000
_cell.angle_alpha   90.00
_cell.angle_beta   90.00
_cell.angle_gamma   90.00
#
_symmetry.space_group_name_H-M   'P 1'
#
loop_
_entity.id
_entity.type
_entity.pdbx_description
1 polymer ?
#
loop_
_entity_poly.entity_id
_entity_poly.type
_entity_poly.pdbx_seq_one_letter_code
_entity_poly.pdbx_strand_id
1 'polypeptide(L)'
;MSYAGKLLFVELSERKVEEQEIDLEIASKFIGGRGYAAFLLFKMLKPKTEPLSNENPLIFMTGPLTGIAPASGRSCMTSKSPLTNTIFDSQIGGYFGVELKKAGYDGMVITGASKVPVYLSIKNGNVEIKDASTLWGLNVSETISKIKSKEKNSRVLAIGRAGENLVKYACIIDDEGRALGRGGLGAVMGYKKLKAIAVRGKNKITPVNTYAFKKYSKEFSELLKNHPITGDILGRFGTLLLMNPVNKHGVLPVRNFTRGGLDEVGHLSGETLNKFLKERRGCALCPIKCGRIMKIGETQTLNLEYETAWALGINCCISDPETVAKANNLCNELGMDTISMGNCIAFLMECSEKGLVRDKIAFGDKEKVLELIQKTAHRRGIGNLLAEGVKMMSQRIDGSEEFAIHVKGLELPAYDPRGLTGQALAYVTSNRGGCHLRAYLVPQEILSIPEYVDNLRIEGKAKMVKEIEDIFAVLDSLLICKFTSLAVFSTLNFEVDIYAKLLTTATGFYFDEDELKKAGERIYNIERLFNVREGFDYRHDRLPPRFAKPLIGGAAEGHVERIGELLPEYYKLRGWNSQGIPEERKLKKLGLEYYKQYPKLQVALDFRDLEDAIECAKACVKGGAHWLEVGTPLIKSEGMHAVRKLRELFPEKTIVADLKTMDTGFLEVEMAAQAGADIVGIAGAANNATISDAVGAGRKYDVEIMADLINIGDVEKRAKELEKLGVDYIEFHISIDEQLRSGNEKVPFPLVKKVVDSVNIPVAVAGGLRADTAPLALKSGAKIIVVGGAITRAADPEKATRLILKSIGVV
;
A
#
# COMPACT_ATOMS: atom_id res chain seq x y z
N MET A 1 -17.77 8.52 21.78
CA MET A 1 -17.15 8.44 20.44
C MET A 1 -17.37 7.04 19.88
N SER A 2 -17.42 6.82 18.56
CA SER A 2 -17.70 5.50 18.01
C SER A 2 -16.53 4.51 18.08
N TYR A 3 -15.30 4.95 18.36
CA TYR A 3 -14.19 4.07 18.73
C TYR A 3 -14.48 3.36 20.06
N ALA A 4 -14.04 2.12 20.18
CA ALA A 4 -14.08 1.40 21.43
C ALA A 4 -13.04 1.93 22.45
N GLY A 5 -11.96 2.55 21.95
CA GLY A 5 -10.94 3.25 22.72
C GLY A 5 -9.70 2.43 23.04
N LYS A 6 -9.64 1.15 22.65
CA LYS A 6 -8.59 0.21 23.09
C LYS A 6 -8.09 -0.72 21.98
N LEU A 7 -6.81 -1.06 22.05
CA LEU A 7 -6.15 -2.09 21.26
C LEU A 7 -5.64 -3.20 22.19
N LEU A 8 -5.77 -4.45 21.74
CA LEU A 8 -5.17 -5.61 22.39
C LEU A 8 -3.78 -5.90 21.81
N PHE A 9 -2.77 -6.01 22.66
CA PHE A 9 -1.44 -6.49 22.29
C PHE A 9 -1.27 -7.90 22.84
N VAL A 10 -1.09 -8.87 21.94
CA VAL A 10 -0.96 -10.29 22.28
C VAL A 10 0.41 -10.78 21.83
N GLU A 11 1.27 -11.14 22.79
CA GLU A 11 2.57 -11.76 22.54
C GLU A 11 2.45 -13.27 22.83
N LEU A 12 2.54 -14.09 21.79
CA LEU A 12 2.23 -15.52 21.86
C LEU A 12 3.36 -16.38 22.44
N SER A 13 4.61 -15.88 22.44
CA SER A 13 5.78 -16.61 22.92
C SER A 13 5.77 -16.73 24.44
N GLU A 14 5.44 -15.62 25.12
CA GLU A 14 5.31 -15.47 26.56
C GLU A 14 3.87 -15.58 27.06
N ARG A 15 2.90 -15.68 26.12
CA ARG A 15 1.45 -15.70 26.39
C ARG A 15 0.97 -14.47 27.15
N LYS A 16 1.54 -13.31 26.79
CA LYS A 16 1.24 -12.02 27.41
C LYS A 16 0.11 -11.32 26.65
N VAL A 17 -0.83 -10.75 27.38
CA VAL A 17 -1.91 -9.91 26.83
C VAL A 17 -1.90 -8.58 27.56
N GLU A 18 -1.87 -7.49 26.79
CA GLU A 18 -1.93 -6.12 27.30
C GLU A 18 -3.00 -5.33 26.55
N GLU A 19 -3.64 -4.40 27.26
CA GLU A 19 -4.52 -3.41 26.66
C GLU A 19 -3.80 -2.08 26.59
N GLN A 20 -3.93 -1.37 25.47
CA GLN A 20 -3.46 0.02 25.34
C GLN A 20 -4.58 0.88 24.78
N GLU A 21 -4.63 2.14 25.20
CA GLU A 21 -5.56 3.10 24.62
C GLU A 21 -5.19 3.40 23.17
N ILE A 22 -6.20 3.61 22.33
CA ILE A 22 -5.97 4.06 20.96
C ILE A 22 -5.50 5.51 20.96
N ASP A 23 -4.43 5.79 20.23
CA ASP A 23 -3.99 7.15 19.99
C ASP A 23 -4.99 7.88 19.07
N LEU A 24 -5.71 8.86 19.64
CA LEU A 24 -6.74 9.62 18.95
C LEU A 24 -6.18 10.62 17.93
N GLU A 25 -4.94 11.07 18.08
CA GLU A 25 -4.28 11.92 17.09
C GLU A 25 -3.93 11.10 15.83
N ILE A 26 -3.48 9.86 16.03
CA ILE A 26 -3.30 8.93 14.91
C ILE A 26 -4.64 8.54 14.32
N ALA A 27 -5.67 8.28 15.13
CA ALA A 27 -7.00 7.93 14.62
C ALA A 27 -7.65 9.08 13.84
N SER A 28 -7.42 10.35 14.19
CA SER A 28 -7.93 11.48 13.41
C SER A 28 -7.21 11.64 12.06
N LYS A 29 -5.95 11.19 11.94
CA LYS A 29 -5.17 11.25 10.68
C LYS A 29 -5.31 10.01 9.80
N PHE A 30 -5.44 8.83 10.40
CA PHE A 30 -5.43 7.51 9.73
C PHE A 30 -6.75 6.74 9.85
N ILE A 31 -7.75 7.31 10.53
CA ILE A 31 -9.12 6.81 10.68
C ILE A 31 -9.17 5.50 11.49
N GLY A 32 -8.80 4.37 10.91
CA GLY A 32 -8.98 3.05 11.50
C GLY A 32 -8.59 1.99 10.47
N GLY A 33 -9.06 0.75 10.66
CA GLY A 33 -8.93 -0.32 9.66
C GLY A 33 -7.53 -0.39 9.04
N ARG A 34 -7.47 -0.34 7.70
CA ARG A 34 -6.23 -0.34 6.92
C ARG A 34 -5.28 0.80 7.32
N GLY A 35 -5.76 2.03 7.44
CA GLY A 35 -4.91 3.19 7.70
C GLY A 35 -4.17 3.12 9.02
N TYR A 36 -4.90 2.87 10.11
CA TYR A 36 -4.28 2.74 11.44
C TYR A 36 -3.35 1.51 11.50
N ALA A 37 -3.75 0.40 10.88
CA ALA A 37 -2.92 -0.81 10.82
C ALA A 37 -1.62 -0.59 10.02
N ALA A 38 -1.67 0.16 8.91
CA ALA A 38 -0.49 0.50 8.12
C ALA A 38 0.49 1.37 8.90
N PHE A 39 -0.02 2.37 9.64
CA PHE A 39 0.80 3.18 10.54
C PHE A 39 1.48 2.33 11.62
N LEU A 40 0.71 1.48 12.32
CA LEU A 40 1.27 0.59 13.34
C LEU A 40 2.33 -0.34 12.76
N LEU A 41 2.05 -0.99 11.63
CA LEU A 41 2.99 -1.91 11.00
C LEU A 41 4.30 -1.21 10.63
N PHE A 42 4.20 -0.03 10.01
CA PHE A 42 5.37 0.74 9.60
C PHE A 42 6.21 1.19 10.80
N LYS A 43 5.57 1.64 11.89
CA LYS A 43 6.23 2.08 13.12
C LYS A 43 6.88 0.92 13.89
N MET A 44 6.21 -0.23 13.97
CA MET A 44 6.63 -1.36 14.80
C MET A 44 7.63 -2.28 14.12
N LEU A 45 7.47 -2.54 12.82
CA LEU A 45 8.25 -3.55 12.14
C LEU A 45 9.59 -2.98 11.67
N LYS A 46 10.69 -3.55 12.15
CA LYS A 46 12.04 -3.20 11.69
C LYS A 46 12.21 -3.50 10.18
N PRO A 47 12.99 -2.68 9.44
CA PRO A 47 13.30 -2.95 8.04
C PRO A 47 13.87 -4.36 7.83
N LYS A 48 13.55 -4.99 6.70
CA LYS A 48 14.09 -6.31 6.29
C LYS A 48 13.73 -7.47 7.23
N THR A 49 12.77 -7.29 8.15
CA THR A 49 12.23 -8.40 8.95
C THR A 49 11.62 -9.46 8.03
N GLU A 50 11.95 -10.74 8.26
CA GLU A 50 11.36 -11.84 7.50
C GLU A 50 9.85 -11.98 7.77
N PRO A 51 9.00 -12.23 6.75
CA PRO A 51 7.54 -12.29 6.96
C PRO A 51 7.07 -13.44 7.88
N LEU A 52 7.77 -14.58 7.87
CA LEU A 52 7.46 -15.72 8.75
C LEU A 52 8.42 -15.70 9.94
N SER A 53 8.18 -14.76 10.85
CA SER A 53 9.02 -14.51 12.03
C SER A 53 8.18 -14.15 13.26
N ASN A 54 8.83 -14.11 14.42
CA ASN A 54 8.19 -13.72 15.67
C ASN A 54 7.87 -12.21 15.68
N GLU A 55 8.75 -11.43 15.05
CA GLU A 55 8.73 -9.98 14.97
C GLU A 55 7.66 -9.44 14.02
N ASN A 56 7.31 -10.18 12.94
CA ASN A 56 6.26 -9.75 12.02
C ASN A 56 4.89 -9.81 12.71
N PRO A 57 4.19 -8.68 12.91
CA PRO A 57 2.90 -8.69 13.60
C PRO A 57 1.75 -9.06 12.65
N LEU A 58 0.71 -9.68 13.19
CA LEU A 58 -0.63 -9.73 12.58
C LEU A 58 -1.51 -8.69 13.26
N ILE A 59 -1.91 -7.67 12.52
CA ILE A 59 -2.68 -6.54 13.04
C ILE A 59 -4.10 -6.63 12.50
N PHE A 60 -5.05 -7.00 13.36
CA PHE A 60 -6.46 -7.00 13.01
C PHE A 60 -7.12 -5.71 13.49
N MET A 61 -7.75 -4.97 12.59
CA MET A 61 -8.40 -3.70 12.93
C MET A 61 -9.87 -3.68 12.50
N THR A 62 -10.66 -3.00 13.33
CA THR A 62 -11.99 -2.48 13.01
C THR A 62 -11.88 -0.99 12.62
N GLY A 63 -12.99 -0.37 12.27
CA GLY A 63 -13.09 0.99 11.78
C GLY A 63 -14.14 1.75 12.57
N PRO A 64 -14.11 3.09 12.57
CA PRO A 64 -15.02 3.90 13.37
C PRO A 64 -16.50 3.65 13.06
N LEU A 65 -16.82 3.21 11.83
CA LEU A 65 -18.19 2.94 11.39
C LEU A 65 -18.63 1.48 11.52
N THR A 66 -17.71 0.58 11.87
CA THR A 66 -17.97 -0.86 11.95
C THR A 66 -19.15 -1.17 12.87
N GLY A 67 -20.20 -1.78 12.32
CA GLY A 67 -21.37 -2.21 13.09
C GLY A 67 -22.38 -1.12 13.42
N ILE A 68 -22.25 0.09 12.86
CA ILE A 68 -23.22 1.18 13.04
C ILE A 68 -23.73 1.81 11.73
N ALA A 69 -22.95 1.79 10.64
CA ALA A 69 -23.37 2.33 9.33
C ALA A 69 -23.86 1.24 8.36
N PRO A 70 -24.63 1.57 7.31
CA PRO A 70 -24.96 0.63 6.23
C PRO A 70 -23.69 0.02 5.59
N ALA A 71 -23.71 -1.30 5.36
CA ALA A 71 -22.60 -2.05 4.77
C ALA A 71 -21.23 -1.94 5.50
N SER A 72 -21.25 -1.64 6.81
CA SER A 72 -20.07 -1.50 7.67
C SER A 72 -19.66 -2.79 8.41
N GLY A 73 -20.05 -3.96 7.89
CA GLY A 73 -19.69 -5.26 8.48
C GLY A 73 -18.30 -5.77 8.10
N ARG A 74 -17.37 -4.89 7.71
CA ARG A 74 -16.01 -5.27 7.28
C ARG A 74 -15.02 -5.23 8.45
N SER A 75 -13.88 -5.87 8.25
CA SER A 75 -12.68 -5.89 9.09
C SER A 75 -11.43 -6.20 8.27
N CYS A 76 -10.27 -5.73 8.74
CA CYS A 76 -9.02 -5.95 8.05
C CYS A 76 -7.99 -6.67 8.93
N MET A 77 -7.11 -7.42 8.27
CA MET A 77 -5.89 -7.97 8.85
C MET A 77 -4.71 -7.44 8.03
N THR A 78 -3.68 -6.94 8.70
CA THR A 78 -2.51 -6.31 8.06
C THR A 78 -1.21 -6.90 8.61
N SER A 79 -0.24 -7.13 7.73
CA SER A 79 1.10 -7.64 8.06
C SER A 79 2.08 -7.41 6.91
N LYS A 80 3.36 -7.78 7.08
CA LYS A 80 4.25 -8.02 5.94
C LYS A 80 3.89 -9.38 5.32
N SER A 81 3.63 -9.39 4.01
CA SER A 81 3.15 -10.59 3.31
C SER A 81 4.28 -11.58 3.03
N PRO A 82 4.12 -12.89 3.34
CA PRO A 82 5.09 -13.92 2.99
C PRO A 82 5.16 -14.24 1.50
N LEU A 83 4.15 -13.86 0.71
CA LEU A 83 4.12 -14.05 -0.75
C LEU A 83 4.85 -12.92 -1.49
N THR A 84 4.62 -11.69 -1.06
CA THR A 84 5.01 -10.49 -1.81
C THR A 84 6.16 -9.73 -1.18
N ASN A 85 6.43 -9.92 0.12
CA ASN A 85 7.30 -9.06 0.95
C ASN A 85 6.88 -7.59 1.06
N THR A 86 5.72 -7.21 0.50
CA THR A 86 5.15 -5.86 0.64
C THR A 86 4.38 -5.72 1.95
N ILE A 87 4.00 -4.48 2.29
CA ILE A 87 2.84 -4.26 3.16
C ILE A 87 1.62 -4.94 2.54
N PHE A 88 0.79 -5.55 3.38
CA PHE A 88 -0.39 -6.25 2.89
C PHE A 88 -1.53 -6.15 3.90
N ASP A 89 -2.62 -5.51 3.48
CA ASP A 89 -3.91 -5.62 4.14
C ASP A 89 -4.81 -6.62 3.39
N SER A 90 -5.56 -7.42 4.13
CA SER A 90 -6.62 -8.28 3.62
C SER A 90 -7.93 -7.91 4.32
N GLN A 91 -9.03 -7.88 3.58
CA GLN A 91 -10.32 -7.38 4.05
C GLN A 91 -11.36 -8.49 3.98
N ILE A 92 -12.16 -8.61 5.04
CA ILE A 92 -13.23 -9.60 5.16
C ILE A 92 -14.53 -8.93 5.58
N GLY A 93 -15.67 -9.48 5.12
CA GLY A 93 -17.00 -9.08 5.58
C GLY A 93 -17.46 -9.85 6.80
N GLY A 94 -18.78 -9.99 6.94
CA GLY A 94 -19.39 -10.81 7.99
C GLY A 94 -19.71 -10.02 9.25
N TYR A 95 -19.38 -10.61 10.40
CA TYR A 95 -19.80 -10.14 11.72
C TYR A 95 -18.65 -10.09 12.74
N PHE A 96 -17.48 -10.64 12.42
CA PHE A 96 -16.38 -10.77 13.38
C PHE A 96 -15.90 -9.40 13.88
N GLY A 97 -15.60 -8.45 12.98
CA GLY A 97 -15.18 -7.10 13.37
C GLY A 97 -16.20 -6.36 14.23
N VAL A 98 -17.50 -6.58 13.97
CA VAL A 98 -18.58 -6.01 14.80
C VAL A 98 -18.54 -6.58 16.22
N GLU A 99 -18.39 -7.90 16.36
CA GLU A 99 -18.34 -8.53 17.68
C GLU A 99 -17.05 -8.17 18.45
N LEU A 100 -15.91 -7.99 17.77
CA LEU A 100 -14.69 -7.46 18.40
C LEU A 100 -14.90 -6.05 18.94
N LYS A 101 -15.51 -5.18 18.14
CA LYS A 101 -15.81 -3.82 18.57
C LYS A 101 -16.78 -3.77 19.75
N LYS A 102 -17.81 -4.63 19.73
CA LYS A 102 -18.71 -4.83 20.88
C LYS A 102 -18.04 -5.49 22.09
N ALA A 103 -16.89 -6.13 21.91
CA ALA A 103 -16.10 -6.68 23.03
C ALA A 103 -15.24 -5.60 23.70
N GLY A 104 -15.19 -4.38 23.14
CA GLY A 104 -14.48 -3.24 23.72
C GLY A 104 -13.16 -2.90 23.04
N TYR A 105 -12.89 -3.43 21.84
CA TYR A 105 -11.60 -3.24 21.16
C TYR A 105 -11.77 -2.74 19.73
N ASP A 106 -10.98 -1.72 19.36
CA ASP A 106 -10.89 -1.27 17.97
C ASP A 106 -10.00 -2.19 17.12
N GLY A 107 -9.15 -3.00 17.76
CA GLY A 107 -8.32 -3.98 17.07
C GLY A 107 -7.41 -4.76 18.01
N MET A 108 -6.55 -5.59 17.42
CA MET A 108 -5.53 -6.36 18.12
C MET A 108 -4.25 -6.49 17.29
N VAL A 109 -3.11 -6.54 17.97
CA VAL A 109 -1.78 -6.72 17.42
C VAL A 109 -1.19 -8.01 18.00
N ILE A 110 -0.90 -8.97 17.13
CA ILE A 110 -0.43 -10.30 17.52
C ILE A 110 1.03 -10.47 17.09
N THR A 111 1.91 -10.69 18.06
CA THR A 111 3.36 -10.89 17.88
C THR A 111 3.81 -12.21 18.51
N GLY A 112 5.06 -12.60 18.29
CA GLY A 112 5.59 -13.86 18.80
C GLY A 112 5.09 -15.08 18.06
N ALA A 113 5.41 -16.25 18.58
CA ALA A 113 4.88 -17.54 18.14
C ALA A 113 4.73 -18.49 19.33
N SER A 114 3.57 -19.13 19.45
CA SER A 114 3.33 -20.07 20.54
C SER A 114 4.11 -21.37 20.35
N LYS A 115 4.57 -21.99 21.44
CA LYS A 115 5.26 -23.29 21.43
C LYS A 115 4.35 -24.43 20.95
N VAL A 116 3.06 -24.35 21.27
CA VAL A 116 2.02 -25.31 20.86
C VAL A 116 0.88 -24.59 20.11
N PRO A 117 0.07 -25.29 19.29
CA PRO A 117 -1.12 -24.70 18.70
C PRO A 117 -2.05 -24.07 19.75
N VAL A 118 -2.49 -22.84 19.50
CA VAL A 118 -3.40 -22.10 20.39
C VAL A 118 -4.54 -21.44 19.61
N TYR A 119 -5.60 -21.04 20.31
CA TYR A 119 -6.61 -20.12 19.81
C TYR A 119 -6.86 -19.00 20.83
N LEU A 120 -7.23 -17.83 20.34
CA LEU A 120 -7.61 -16.69 21.19
C LEU A 120 -9.11 -16.72 21.47
N SER A 121 -9.50 -16.53 22.73
CA SER A 121 -10.89 -16.40 23.16
C SER A 121 -11.10 -15.02 23.77
N ILE A 122 -11.95 -14.21 23.15
CA ILE A 122 -12.24 -12.84 23.56
C ILE A 122 -13.73 -12.75 23.92
N LYS A 123 -14.05 -12.55 25.19
CA LYS A 123 -15.44 -12.46 25.67
C LYS A 123 -15.63 -11.26 26.58
N ASN A 124 -16.32 -10.24 26.08
CA ASN A 124 -16.69 -9.03 26.84
C ASN A 124 -15.51 -8.42 27.63
N GLY A 125 -14.35 -8.28 26.99
CA GLY A 125 -13.14 -7.73 27.62
C GLY A 125 -12.22 -8.74 28.31
N ASN A 126 -12.62 -10.01 28.47
CA ASN A 126 -11.71 -11.06 28.93
C ASN A 126 -11.04 -11.73 27.72
N VAL A 127 -9.71 -11.81 27.72
CA VAL A 127 -8.89 -12.39 26.66
C VAL A 127 -8.07 -13.55 27.20
N GLU A 128 -8.26 -14.74 26.63
CA GLU A 128 -7.57 -15.97 27.03
C GLU A 128 -6.88 -16.63 25.82
N ILE A 129 -5.64 -17.08 26.02
CA ILE A 129 -4.90 -17.91 25.06
C ILE A 129 -5.12 -19.37 25.45
N LYS A 130 -5.87 -20.11 24.62
CA LYS A 130 -6.29 -21.49 24.90
C LYS A 130 -5.59 -22.50 24.02
N ASP A 131 -5.38 -23.73 24.51
CA ASP A 131 -4.81 -24.81 23.71
C ASP A 131 -5.71 -25.15 22.50
N ALA A 132 -5.09 -25.31 21.33
CA ALA A 132 -5.72 -25.72 20.09
C ALA A 132 -5.06 -26.96 19.49
N SER A 133 -4.33 -27.75 20.28
CA SER A 133 -3.59 -28.92 19.78
C SER A 133 -4.52 -29.95 19.14
N THR A 134 -5.74 -30.10 19.69
CA THR A 134 -6.79 -30.98 19.14
C THR A 134 -7.52 -30.40 17.91
N LEU A 135 -7.28 -29.14 17.58
CA LEU A 135 -7.83 -28.45 16.42
C LEU A 135 -6.83 -28.40 15.25
N TRP A 136 -5.53 -28.53 15.55
CA TRP A 136 -4.48 -28.53 14.55
C TRP A 136 -4.64 -29.72 13.59
N GLY A 137 -4.53 -29.48 12.29
CA GLY A 137 -4.77 -30.46 11.24
C GLY A 137 -6.24 -30.58 10.80
N LEU A 138 -7.18 -29.94 11.48
CA LEU A 138 -8.59 -29.95 11.07
C LEU A 138 -8.85 -28.94 9.95
N ASN A 139 -9.89 -29.23 9.16
CA ASN A 139 -10.40 -28.27 8.19
C ASN A 139 -11.09 -27.09 8.91
N VAL A 140 -11.33 -26.01 8.17
CA VAL A 140 -11.91 -24.77 8.70
C VAL A 140 -13.28 -25.02 9.32
N SER A 141 -14.21 -25.69 8.62
CA SER A 141 -15.57 -25.90 9.13
C SER A 141 -15.60 -26.71 10.43
N GLU A 142 -14.79 -27.78 10.50
CA GLU A 142 -14.63 -28.62 11.70
C GLU A 142 -14.04 -27.82 12.87
N THR A 143 -13.02 -27.01 12.60
CA THR A 143 -12.40 -26.12 13.59
C THR A 143 -13.43 -25.16 14.16
N ILE A 144 -14.17 -24.47 13.30
CA ILE A 144 -15.19 -23.50 13.69
C ILE A 144 -16.31 -24.17 14.49
N SER A 145 -16.77 -25.35 14.05
CA SER A 145 -17.80 -26.12 14.77
C SER A 145 -17.36 -26.49 16.19
N LYS A 146 -16.13 -27.04 16.34
CA LYS A 146 -15.57 -27.40 17.65
C LYS A 146 -15.32 -26.19 18.55
N ILE A 147 -14.95 -25.04 17.99
CA ILE A 147 -14.80 -23.81 18.77
C ILE A 147 -16.16 -23.30 19.20
N LYS A 148 -17.16 -23.24 18.32
CA LYS A 148 -18.50 -22.71 18.64
C LYS A 148 -19.27 -23.56 19.65
N SER A 149 -19.00 -24.87 19.72
CA SER A 149 -19.59 -25.73 20.77
C SER A 149 -19.08 -25.39 22.17
N LYS A 150 -17.80 -24.99 22.29
CA LYS A 150 -17.17 -24.53 23.55
C LYS A 150 -17.44 -23.05 23.82
N GLU A 151 -17.33 -22.22 22.78
CA GLU A 151 -17.40 -20.76 22.80
C GLU A 151 -18.75 -20.28 22.25
N LYS A 152 -19.84 -20.68 22.89
CA LYS A 152 -21.22 -20.40 22.43
C LYS A 152 -21.43 -18.93 22.05
N ASN A 153 -22.12 -18.71 20.93
CA ASN A 153 -22.46 -17.39 20.36
C ASN A 153 -21.27 -16.54 19.89
N SER A 154 -20.06 -17.10 19.83
CA SER A 154 -18.90 -16.37 19.31
C SER A 154 -18.85 -16.38 17.78
N ARG A 155 -18.25 -15.34 17.22
CA ARG A 155 -17.77 -15.32 15.84
C ARG A 155 -16.34 -15.81 15.80
N VAL A 156 -15.98 -16.54 14.75
CA VAL A 156 -14.70 -17.25 14.69
C VAL A 156 -14.01 -16.94 13.38
N LEU A 157 -12.71 -16.62 13.46
CA LEU A 157 -11.77 -16.67 12.36
C LEU A 157 -10.87 -17.89 12.55
N ALA A 158 -10.61 -18.66 11.51
CA ALA A 158 -9.77 -19.84 11.57
C ALA A 158 -8.90 -19.99 10.31
N ILE A 159 -7.72 -20.59 10.49
CA ILE A 159 -6.92 -21.10 9.37
C ILE A 159 -7.23 -22.58 9.14
N GLY A 160 -7.16 -23.01 7.88
CA GLY A 160 -7.14 -24.42 7.51
C GLY A 160 -5.73 -24.99 7.44
N ARG A 161 -5.62 -26.21 6.91
CA ARG A 161 -4.34 -26.92 6.74
C ARG A 161 -3.29 -26.13 5.94
N ALA A 162 -3.72 -25.32 4.97
CA ALA A 162 -2.79 -24.53 4.17
C ALA A 162 -2.07 -23.46 5.01
N GLY A 163 -2.76 -22.85 5.98
CA GLY A 163 -2.15 -21.92 6.93
C GLY A 163 -1.15 -22.63 7.84
N GLU A 164 -1.54 -23.78 8.38
CA GLU A 164 -0.67 -24.61 9.23
C GLU A 164 0.61 -25.04 8.51
N ASN A 165 0.49 -25.37 7.22
CA ASN A 165 1.61 -25.77 6.37
C ASN A 165 2.28 -24.57 5.66
N LEU A 166 1.98 -23.34 6.05
CA LEU A 166 2.66 -22.13 5.56
C LEU A 166 2.61 -21.95 4.02
N VAL A 167 1.51 -22.34 3.37
CA VAL A 167 1.29 -22.03 1.95
C VAL A 167 1.30 -20.51 1.77
N LYS A 168 2.11 -19.98 0.84
CA LYS A 168 2.39 -18.54 0.73
C LYS A 168 1.17 -17.68 0.46
N TYR A 169 0.09 -18.27 -0.04
CA TYR A 169 -1.22 -17.63 -0.24
C TYR A 169 -2.34 -18.29 0.59
N ALA A 170 -2.01 -18.83 1.77
CA ALA A 170 -3.00 -19.27 2.75
C ALA A 170 -3.83 -18.09 3.27
N CYS A 171 -5.12 -18.33 3.46
CA CYS A 171 -6.10 -17.35 3.89
C CYS A 171 -6.69 -17.69 5.28
N ILE A 172 -7.45 -16.75 5.83
CA ILE A 172 -8.17 -16.92 7.10
C ILE A 172 -9.67 -16.83 6.78
N ILE A 173 -10.45 -17.78 7.26
CA ILE A 173 -11.87 -17.92 6.94
C ILE A 173 -12.73 -17.66 8.18
N ASP A 174 -13.87 -16.99 8.02
CA ASP A 174 -14.87 -16.78 9.08
C ASP A 174 -15.95 -17.86 9.13
N ASP A 175 -16.79 -17.81 10.18
CA ASP A 175 -17.92 -18.72 10.38
C ASP A 175 -19.09 -18.55 9.40
N GLU A 176 -18.97 -17.63 8.43
CA GLU A 176 -19.91 -17.39 7.33
C GLU A 176 -19.32 -17.78 5.96
N GLY A 177 -18.12 -18.40 5.94
CA GLY A 177 -17.42 -18.80 4.73
C GLY A 177 -16.85 -17.62 3.94
N ARG A 178 -16.51 -16.52 4.60
CA ARG A 178 -15.84 -15.35 4.01
C ARG A 178 -14.35 -15.42 4.27
N ALA A 179 -13.55 -14.77 3.43
CA ALA A 179 -12.10 -14.89 3.49
C ALA A 179 -11.38 -13.55 3.68
N LEU A 180 -10.39 -13.53 4.56
CA LEU A 180 -9.20 -12.68 4.44
C LEU A 180 -8.29 -13.34 3.40
N GLY A 181 -8.64 -13.17 2.13
CA GLY A 181 -8.27 -14.08 1.05
C GLY A 181 -6.80 -14.07 0.62
N ARG A 182 -6.20 -12.90 0.41
CA ARG A 182 -4.95 -12.79 -0.36
C ARG A 182 -3.72 -12.46 0.50
N GLY A 183 -2.53 -12.69 -0.05
CA GLY A 183 -1.26 -12.23 0.51
C GLY A 183 -0.66 -13.08 1.62
N GLY A 184 -1.23 -14.26 1.91
CA GLY A 184 -0.59 -15.23 2.79
C GLY A 184 -0.69 -14.95 4.28
N LEU A 185 -1.63 -14.11 4.71
CA LEU A 185 -1.78 -13.80 6.14
C LEU A 185 -2.20 -15.03 6.97
N GLY A 186 -2.83 -16.03 6.33
CA GLY A 186 -3.09 -17.34 6.96
C GLY A 186 -1.81 -18.12 7.26
N ALA A 187 -0.75 -17.97 6.46
CA ALA A 187 0.54 -18.59 6.73
C ALA A 187 1.30 -17.87 7.85
N VAL A 188 1.18 -16.53 7.95
CA VAL A 188 1.70 -15.80 9.11
C VAL A 188 1.00 -16.28 10.38
N MET A 189 -0.33 -16.45 10.34
CA MET A 189 -1.13 -16.93 11.47
C MET A 189 -0.76 -18.38 11.85
N GLY A 190 -0.51 -19.23 10.86
CA GLY A 190 -0.02 -20.59 11.06
C GLY A 190 1.40 -20.67 11.62
N TYR A 191 2.32 -19.82 11.16
CA TYR A 191 3.69 -19.75 11.70
C TYR A 191 3.67 -19.48 13.21
N LYS A 192 2.78 -18.57 13.64
CA LYS A 192 2.60 -18.22 15.05
C LYS A 192 1.91 -19.32 15.88
N LYS A 193 1.53 -20.44 15.24
CA LYS A 193 0.71 -21.54 15.77
C LYS A 193 -0.64 -21.08 16.32
N LEU A 194 -1.19 -20.01 15.75
CA LEU A 194 -2.50 -19.50 16.12
C LEU A 194 -3.55 -20.11 15.18
N LYS A 195 -4.30 -21.10 15.66
CA LYS A 195 -5.30 -21.82 14.84
C LYS A 195 -6.54 -20.98 14.56
N ALA A 196 -6.99 -20.20 15.54
CA ALA A 196 -8.23 -19.45 15.45
C ALA A 196 -8.32 -18.28 16.43
N ILE A 197 -9.28 -17.38 16.19
CA ILE A 197 -9.68 -16.32 17.10
C ILE A 197 -11.20 -16.40 17.23
N ALA A 198 -11.71 -16.49 18.46
CA ALA A 198 -13.12 -16.53 18.79
C ALA A 198 -13.49 -15.28 19.59
N VAL A 199 -14.50 -14.53 19.14
CA VAL A 199 -14.89 -13.27 19.76
C VAL A 199 -16.38 -13.20 20.03
N ARG A 200 -16.73 -12.66 21.20
CA ARG A 200 -18.11 -12.33 21.59
C ARG A 200 -18.13 -11.00 22.34
N GLY A 201 -18.90 -10.06 21.82
CA GLY A 201 -19.12 -8.75 22.43
C GLY A 201 -20.60 -8.50 22.73
N LYS A 202 -20.86 -7.64 23.72
CA LYS A 202 -22.22 -7.23 24.11
C LYS A 202 -22.40 -5.71 24.18
N ASN A 203 -21.32 -4.94 24.14
CA ASN A 203 -21.39 -3.49 24.30
C ASN A 203 -22.12 -2.85 23.12
N LYS A 204 -22.80 -1.73 23.38
CA LYS A 204 -23.42 -0.92 22.34
C LYS A 204 -22.42 0.09 21.81
N ILE A 205 -22.25 0.14 20.50
CA ILE A 205 -21.44 1.15 19.82
C ILE A 205 -22.34 2.35 19.54
N THR A 206 -21.98 3.53 20.04
CA THR A 206 -22.83 4.73 19.95
C THR A 206 -22.06 5.87 19.28
N PRO A 207 -22.56 6.43 18.16
CA PRO A 207 -21.95 7.61 17.53
C PRO A 207 -22.06 8.84 18.44
N VAL A 208 -21.17 9.82 18.29
CA VAL A 208 -21.20 11.06 19.09
C VAL A 208 -22.50 11.83 18.88
N ASN A 209 -22.86 12.10 17.62
CA ASN A 209 -24.11 12.79 17.27
C ASN A 209 -25.12 11.78 16.71
N THR A 210 -25.92 11.18 17.59
CA THR A 210 -26.87 10.12 17.22
C THR A 210 -27.98 10.57 16.27
N TYR A 211 -28.47 11.80 16.41
CA TYR A 211 -29.54 12.34 15.55
C TYR A 211 -29.03 12.55 14.12
N ALA A 212 -27.93 13.28 13.95
CA ALA A 212 -27.35 13.55 12.64
C ALA A 212 -26.85 12.25 11.97
N PHE A 213 -26.20 11.37 12.74
CA PHE A 213 -25.75 10.07 12.23
C PHE A 213 -26.92 9.24 11.70
N LYS A 214 -28.04 9.18 12.42
CA LYS A 214 -29.24 8.45 11.97
C LYS A 214 -29.82 9.02 10.67
N LYS A 215 -29.83 10.36 10.52
CA LYS A 215 -30.26 11.03 9.29
C LYS A 215 -29.41 10.59 8.10
N TYR A 216 -28.08 10.76 8.18
CA TYR A 216 -27.17 10.40 7.09
C TYR A 216 -27.10 8.89 6.85
N SER A 217 -27.24 8.06 7.88
CA SER A 217 -27.34 6.61 7.72
C SER A 217 -28.59 6.19 6.95
N LYS A 218 -29.71 6.92 7.11
CA LYS A 218 -30.93 6.66 6.35
C LYS A 218 -30.74 7.05 4.88
N GLU A 219 -30.23 8.25 4.65
CA GLU A 219 -29.90 8.76 3.31
C GLU A 219 -28.96 7.81 2.55
N PHE A 220 -27.87 7.37 3.20
CA PHE A 220 -26.94 6.42 2.60
C PHE A 220 -27.59 5.06 2.29
N SER A 221 -28.49 4.58 3.17
CA SER A 221 -29.24 3.34 2.94
C SER A 221 -30.21 3.46 1.76
N GLU A 222 -30.87 4.61 1.59
CA GLU A 222 -31.77 4.90 0.48
C GLU A 222 -30.99 4.99 -0.83
N LEU A 223 -29.85 5.69 -0.85
CA LEU A 223 -28.95 5.75 -2.00
C LEU A 223 -28.55 4.35 -2.49
N LEU A 224 -28.14 3.46 -1.57
CA LEU A 224 -27.75 2.09 -1.90
C LEU A 224 -28.91 1.25 -2.45
N LYS A 225 -30.12 1.42 -1.92
CA LYS A 225 -31.30 0.66 -2.33
C LYS A 225 -31.87 1.14 -3.66
N ASN A 226 -31.78 2.43 -3.95
CA ASN A 226 -32.36 3.04 -5.14
C ASN A 226 -31.44 2.92 -6.37
N HIS A 227 -30.14 2.68 -6.17
CA HIS A 227 -29.21 2.47 -7.27
C HIS A 227 -29.36 1.05 -7.87
N PRO A 228 -29.49 0.88 -9.21
CA PRO A 228 -29.83 -0.40 -9.84
C PRO A 228 -28.88 -1.55 -9.49
N ILE A 229 -27.57 -1.28 -9.39
CA ILE A 229 -26.59 -2.34 -9.12
C ILE A 229 -26.61 -2.77 -7.65
N THR A 230 -26.57 -1.82 -6.73
CA THR A 230 -26.48 -2.11 -5.29
C THR A 230 -27.82 -2.47 -4.68
N GLY A 231 -28.91 -1.98 -5.26
CA GLY A 231 -30.29 -2.27 -4.85
C GLY A 231 -30.84 -3.58 -5.38
N ASP A 232 -30.35 -4.07 -6.53
CA ASP A 232 -30.87 -5.28 -7.16
C ASP A 232 -29.77 -6.20 -7.72
N ILE A 233 -28.99 -5.78 -8.73
CA ILE A 233 -28.15 -6.70 -9.52
C ILE A 233 -27.12 -7.46 -8.66
N LEU A 234 -26.38 -6.78 -7.78
CA LEU A 234 -25.47 -7.43 -6.83
C LEU A 234 -26.22 -8.29 -5.81
N GLY A 235 -27.44 -7.93 -5.44
CA GLY A 235 -28.31 -8.70 -4.56
C GLY A 235 -28.92 -9.92 -5.25
N ARG A 236 -29.01 -9.94 -6.58
CA ARG A 236 -29.55 -11.03 -7.41
C ARG A 236 -28.46 -12.00 -7.85
N PHE A 237 -27.43 -11.51 -8.54
CA PHE A 237 -26.41 -12.35 -9.18
C PHE A 237 -25.10 -12.46 -8.40
N GLY A 238 -24.88 -11.53 -7.46
CA GLY A 238 -23.63 -11.47 -6.70
C GLY A 238 -22.54 -10.90 -7.60
N THR A 239 -21.28 -11.16 -7.30
CA THR A 239 -20.18 -10.67 -8.15
C THR A 239 -20.15 -11.37 -9.51
N LEU A 240 -20.76 -12.56 -9.64
CA LEU A 240 -20.88 -13.32 -10.89
C LEU A 240 -21.60 -12.57 -12.02
N LEU A 241 -22.25 -11.43 -11.72
CA LEU A 241 -22.76 -10.51 -12.74
C LEU A 241 -21.70 -10.08 -13.75
N LEU A 242 -20.42 -10.11 -13.37
CA LEU A 242 -19.29 -9.65 -14.18
C LEU A 242 -18.88 -10.67 -15.26
N MET A 243 -19.28 -11.93 -15.14
CA MET A 243 -18.81 -13.00 -16.02
C MET A 243 -19.08 -12.70 -17.50
N ASN A 244 -20.31 -12.33 -17.84
CA ASN A 244 -20.71 -12.02 -19.22
C ASN A 244 -20.14 -10.68 -19.71
N PRO A 245 -20.26 -9.54 -18.98
CA PRO A 245 -19.73 -8.27 -19.42
C PRO A 245 -18.22 -8.29 -19.68
N VAL A 246 -17.43 -8.89 -18.77
CA VAL A 246 -15.97 -8.95 -18.92
C VAL A 246 -15.57 -9.83 -20.11
N ASN A 247 -16.26 -10.96 -20.31
CA ASN A 247 -16.03 -11.82 -21.46
C ASN A 247 -16.36 -11.12 -22.79
N LYS A 248 -17.48 -10.38 -22.84
CA LYS A 248 -17.90 -9.64 -24.03
C LYS A 248 -16.89 -8.56 -24.46
N HIS A 249 -16.22 -7.93 -23.49
CA HIS A 249 -15.13 -6.99 -23.76
C HIS A 249 -13.82 -7.69 -24.18
N GLY A 250 -13.78 -9.03 -24.21
CA GLY A 250 -12.60 -9.80 -24.60
C GLY A 250 -11.49 -9.77 -23.56
N VAL A 251 -11.75 -9.32 -22.33
CA VAL A 251 -10.72 -9.14 -21.29
C VAL A 251 -10.89 -10.10 -20.11
N LEU A 252 -11.71 -11.16 -20.27
CA LEU A 252 -11.75 -12.27 -19.32
C LEU A 252 -10.57 -13.20 -19.60
N PRO A 253 -9.58 -13.34 -18.70
CA PRO A 253 -8.40 -14.14 -18.99
C PRO A 253 -8.71 -15.63 -19.09
N VAL A 254 -8.17 -16.29 -20.11
CA VAL A 254 -8.32 -17.73 -20.34
C VAL A 254 -6.93 -18.35 -20.55
N ARG A 255 -6.74 -19.57 -20.05
CA ARG A 255 -5.49 -20.33 -20.19
C ARG A 255 -4.26 -19.54 -19.75
N ASN A 256 -4.20 -19.20 -18.47
CA ASN A 256 -3.12 -18.41 -17.88
C ASN A 256 -2.93 -17.03 -18.56
N PHE A 257 -4.00 -16.36 -19.02
CA PHE A 257 -3.93 -15.09 -19.77
C PHE A 257 -3.34 -15.22 -21.19
N THR A 258 -3.37 -16.39 -21.83
CA THR A 258 -2.99 -16.48 -23.25
C THR A 258 -4.07 -15.93 -24.19
N ARG A 259 -5.34 -16.04 -23.80
CA ARG A 259 -6.51 -15.65 -24.61
C ARG A 259 -7.50 -14.77 -23.84
N GLY A 260 -8.16 -13.88 -24.57
CA GLY A 260 -9.28 -13.07 -24.11
C GLY A 260 -10.62 -13.73 -24.39
N GLY A 261 -11.30 -14.19 -23.34
CA GLY A 261 -12.65 -14.73 -23.39
C GLY A 261 -12.78 -16.20 -23.86
N LEU A 262 -13.93 -16.78 -23.53
CA LEU A 262 -14.33 -18.16 -23.81
C LEU A 262 -15.82 -18.21 -24.17
N ASP A 263 -16.19 -19.00 -25.18
CA ASP A 263 -17.59 -19.10 -25.62
C ASP A 263 -18.49 -19.74 -24.55
N GLU A 264 -17.98 -20.73 -23.81
CA GLU A 264 -18.72 -21.46 -22.78
C GLU A 264 -18.86 -20.70 -21.44
N VAL A 265 -18.43 -19.44 -21.37
CA VAL A 265 -18.44 -18.66 -20.11
C VAL A 265 -19.84 -18.56 -19.48
N GLY A 266 -20.88 -18.63 -20.32
CA GLY A 266 -22.27 -18.51 -19.91
C GLY A 266 -22.69 -19.55 -18.86
N HIS A 267 -22.03 -20.72 -18.82
CA HIS A 267 -22.30 -21.76 -17.82
C HIS A 267 -21.97 -21.32 -16.39
N LEU A 268 -21.00 -20.42 -16.21
CA LEU A 268 -20.57 -19.87 -14.92
C LEU A 268 -21.08 -18.45 -14.67
N SER A 269 -21.96 -17.93 -15.52
CA SER A 269 -22.53 -16.60 -15.35
C SER A 269 -23.49 -16.52 -14.16
N GLY A 270 -23.63 -15.32 -13.60
CA GLY A 270 -24.56 -15.07 -12.49
C GLY A 270 -26.00 -15.39 -12.86
N GLU A 271 -26.39 -15.12 -14.11
CA GLU A 271 -27.71 -15.39 -14.69
C GLU A 271 -28.01 -16.89 -14.71
N THR A 272 -27.05 -17.70 -15.17
CA THR A 272 -27.19 -19.16 -15.20
C THR A 272 -27.17 -19.76 -13.79
N LEU A 273 -26.24 -19.33 -12.94
CA LEU A 273 -26.06 -19.92 -11.61
C LEU A 273 -27.14 -19.52 -10.61
N ASN A 274 -27.86 -18.43 -10.85
CA ASN A 274 -28.95 -17.99 -9.98
C ASN A 274 -30.09 -19.03 -9.84
N LYS A 275 -30.27 -19.96 -10.79
CA LYS A 275 -31.24 -21.07 -10.67
C LYS A 275 -30.89 -22.06 -9.54
N PHE A 276 -29.63 -22.09 -9.10
CA PHE A 276 -29.15 -22.95 -8.01
C PHE A 276 -29.15 -22.26 -6.65
N LEU A 277 -29.55 -20.99 -6.59
CA LEU A 277 -29.56 -20.18 -5.38
C LEU A 277 -30.53 -20.75 -4.34
N LYS A 278 -30.05 -20.92 -3.11
CA LYS A 278 -30.85 -21.31 -1.95
C LYS A 278 -31.08 -20.15 -0.99
N GLU A 279 -30.02 -19.38 -0.74
CA GLU A 279 -30.08 -18.26 0.21
C GLU A 279 -29.17 -17.11 -0.27
N ARG A 280 -29.63 -15.88 -0.05
CA ARG A 280 -28.83 -14.66 -0.16
C ARG A 280 -28.39 -14.21 1.23
N ARG A 281 -27.10 -13.91 1.40
CA ARG A 281 -26.55 -13.53 2.71
C ARG A 281 -25.85 -12.17 2.67
N GLY A 282 -26.18 -11.33 3.65
CA GLY A 282 -25.52 -10.05 3.88
C GLY A 282 -24.40 -10.12 4.92
N CYS A 283 -23.45 -9.21 4.85
CA CYS A 283 -22.64 -8.84 6.01
C CYS A 283 -23.50 -8.08 7.02
N ALA A 284 -22.96 -7.79 8.21
CA ALA A 284 -23.62 -6.93 9.18
C ALA A 284 -24.08 -5.59 8.54
N LEU A 285 -25.35 -5.22 8.81
CA LEU A 285 -25.99 -3.99 8.35
C LEU A 285 -25.96 -3.74 6.82
N CYS A 286 -25.75 -4.77 6.00
CA CYS A 286 -25.62 -4.60 4.55
C CYS A 286 -26.97 -4.72 3.84
N PRO A 287 -27.46 -3.67 3.14
CA PRO A 287 -28.68 -3.77 2.35
C PRO A 287 -28.50 -4.54 1.03
N ILE A 288 -27.27 -4.64 0.50
CA ILE A 288 -26.96 -5.23 -0.82
C ILE A 288 -27.12 -6.77 -0.83
N LYS A 289 -26.69 -7.45 0.25
CA LYS A 289 -26.76 -8.92 0.42
C LYS A 289 -26.20 -9.72 -0.78
N CYS A 290 -24.95 -9.44 -1.15
CA CYS A 290 -24.30 -10.07 -2.30
C CYS A 290 -23.88 -11.55 -2.11
N GLY A 291 -23.81 -12.05 -0.87
CA GLY A 291 -23.37 -13.43 -0.58
C GLY A 291 -24.35 -14.46 -1.10
N ARG A 292 -23.84 -15.62 -1.52
CA ARG A 292 -24.60 -16.67 -2.22
C ARG A 292 -24.38 -18.02 -1.59
N ILE A 293 -25.46 -18.69 -1.25
CA ILE A 293 -25.46 -20.11 -0.90
C ILE A 293 -26.20 -20.84 -2.01
N MET A 294 -25.49 -21.71 -2.72
CA MET A 294 -26.02 -22.41 -3.88
C MET A 294 -25.92 -23.92 -3.68
N LYS A 295 -26.84 -24.67 -4.28
CA LYS A 295 -26.75 -26.13 -4.40
C LYS A 295 -26.71 -26.50 -5.88
N ILE A 296 -25.52 -26.88 -6.35
CA ILE A 296 -25.23 -27.22 -7.75
C ILE A 296 -24.96 -28.72 -7.80
N GLY A 297 -25.88 -29.47 -8.42
CA GLY A 297 -25.88 -30.93 -8.31
C GLY A 297 -25.97 -31.37 -6.85
N GLU A 298 -25.03 -32.20 -6.40
CA GLU A 298 -24.91 -32.65 -5.01
C GLU A 298 -24.10 -31.67 -4.14
N THR A 299 -23.45 -30.69 -4.74
CA THR A 299 -22.52 -29.79 -4.05
C THR A 299 -23.23 -28.55 -3.53
N GLN A 300 -23.27 -28.37 -2.21
CA GLN A 300 -23.61 -27.10 -1.60
C GLN A 300 -22.37 -26.22 -1.50
N THR A 301 -22.39 -25.03 -2.09
CA THR A 301 -21.26 -24.09 -2.09
C THR A 301 -21.62 -22.76 -1.43
N LEU A 302 -20.66 -22.22 -0.68
CA LEU A 302 -20.75 -20.94 0.00
C LEU A 302 -19.91 -19.89 -0.72
N ASN A 303 -20.52 -18.73 -0.98
CA ASN A 303 -19.89 -17.53 -1.53
C ASN A 303 -19.01 -17.80 -2.76
N LEU A 304 -19.55 -18.48 -3.78
CA LEU A 304 -18.86 -18.59 -5.07
C LEU A 304 -18.85 -17.21 -5.74
N GLU A 305 -17.74 -16.50 -5.56
CA GLU A 305 -17.51 -15.17 -6.15
C GLU A 305 -16.97 -15.29 -7.59
N TYR A 306 -17.11 -14.21 -8.36
CA TYR A 306 -16.64 -14.08 -9.73
C TYR A 306 -15.16 -14.46 -9.90
N GLU A 307 -14.28 -13.89 -9.06
CA GLU A 307 -12.85 -14.18 -9.11
C GLU A 307 -12.54 -15.67 -8.91
N THR A 308 -13.29 -16.34 -8.02
CA THR A 308 -13.13 -17.78 -7.79
C THR A 308 -13.59 -18.60 -9.00
N ALA A 309 -14.76 -18.26 -9.54
CA ALA A 309 -15.31 -18.95 -10.71
C ALA A 309 -14.42 -18.79 -11.95
N TRP A 310 -13.78 -17.63 -12.10
CA TRP A 310 -12.75 -17.43 -13.10
C TRP A 310 -11.49 -18.25 -12.81
N ALA A 311 -10.86 -18.06 -11.64
CA ALA A 311 -9.52 -18.58 -11.36
C ALA A 311 -9.47 -20.12 -11.38
N LEU A 312 -10.44 -20.77 -10.74
CA LEU A 312 -10.52 -22.24 -10.63
C LEU A 312 -11.33 -22.87 -11.78
N GLY A 313 -11.95 -22.05 -12.63
CA GLY A 313 -12.77 -22.48 -13.75
C GLY A 313 -12.16 -22.02 -15.07
N ILE A 314 -12.61 -20.86 -15.55
CA ILE A 314 -12.30 -20.32 -16.88
C ILE A 314 -10.79 -20.22 -17.16
N ASN A 315 -9.98 -19.76 -16.20
CA ASN A 315 -8.53 -19.66 -16.38
C ASN A 315 -7.87 -21.02 -16.60
N CYS A 316 -8.47 -22.09 -16.06
CA CYS A 316 -8.06 -23.48 -16.21
C CYS A 316 -8.81 -24.22 -17.35
N CYS A 317 -9.57 -23.52 -18.21
CA CYS A 317 -10.46 -24.10 -19.23
C CYS A 317 -11.58 -25.01 -18.70
N ILE A 318 -12.14 -24.70 -17.53
CA ILE A 318 -13.26 -25.47 -16.95
C ILE A 318 -14.49 -24.56 -16.85
N SER A 319 -15.55 -24.92 -17.57
CA SER A 319 -16.86 -24.24 -17.54
C SER A 319 -17.91 -24.99 -16.69
N ASP A 320 -17.52 -26.10 -16.06
CA ASP A 320 -18.39 -27.00 -15.28
C ASP A 320 -18.74 -26.42 -13.90
N PRO A 321 -20.01 -26.04 -13.65
CA PRO A 321 -20.39 -25.37 -12.41
C PRO A 321 -20.16 -26.19 -11.14
N GLU A 322 -20.37 -27.51 -11.20
CA GLU A 322 -20.24 -28.37 -10.03
C GLU A 322 -18.78 -28.57 -9.65
N THR A 323 -17.89 -28.75 -10.62
CA THR A 323 -16.43 -28.84 -10.40
C THR A 323 -15.89 -27.56 -9.78
N VAL A 324 -16.29 -26.39 -10.30
CA VAL A 324 -15.89 -25.09 -9.76
C VAL A 324 -16.42 -24.90 -8.32
N ALA A 325 -17.66 -25.33 -8.05
CA ALA A 325 -18.21 -25.33 -6.70
C ALA A 325 -17.42 -26.24 -5.73
N LYS A 326 -17.03 -27.44 -6.16
CA LYS A 326 -16.17 -28.36 -5.38
C LYS A 326 -14.80 -27.75 -5.12
N ALA A 327 -14.18 -27.13 -6.11
CA ALA A 327 -12.88 -26.47 -5.99
C ALA A 327 -12.93 -25.27 -5.03
N ASN A 328 -13.97 -24.43 -5.10
CA ASN A 328 -14.22 -23.33 -4.15
C ASN A 328 -14.34 -23.85 -2.71
N ASN A 329 -15.18 -24.87 -2.49
CA ASN A 329 -15.36 -25.45 -1.17
C ASN A 329 -14.06 -26.00 -0.60
N LEU A 330 -13.28 -26.68 -1.44
CA LEU A 330 -12.01 -27.24 -1.03
C LEU A 330 -11.01 -26.15 -0.60
N CYS A 331 -10.93 -25.04 -1.35
CA CYS A 331 -10.11 -23.89 -0.95
C CYS A 331 -10.59 -23.27 0.36
N ASN A 332 -11.90 -23.15 0.57
CA ASN A 332 -12.47 -22.64 1.82
C ASN A 332 -12.16 -23.56 3.03
N GLU A 333 -12.31 -24.88 2.87
CA GLU A 333 -12.04 -25.85 3.94
C GLU A 333 -10.56 -25.93 4.31
N LEU A 334 -9.68 -25.81 3.32
CA LEU A 334 -8.23 -25.86 3.52
C LEU A 334 -7.61 -24.51 3.85
N GLY A 335 -8.34 -23.40 3.63
CA GLY A 335 -7.90 -22.02 3.88
C GLY A 335 -6.90 -21.50 2.86
N MET A 336 -7.27 -21.46 1.57
CA MET A 336 -6.41 -20.95 0.48
C MET A 336 -7.07 -19.85 -0.36
N ASP A 337 -6.26 -18.90 -0.84
CA ASP A 337 -6.66 -17.91 -1.84
C ASP A 337 -7.03 -18.60 -3.17
N THR A 338 -8.27 -18.46 -3.61
CA THR A 338 -8.76 -19.06 -4.86
C THR A 338 -8.11 -18.44 -6.10
N ILE A 339 -7.82 -17.13 -6.06
CA ILE A 339 -7.19 -16.41 -7.18
C ILE A 339 -5.77 -16.96 -7.39
N SER A 340 -4.97 -16.95 -6.33
CA SER A 340 -3.57 -17.38 -6.41
C SER A 340 -3.46 -18.88 -6.69
N MET A 341 -4.33 -19.71 -6.08
CA MET A 341 -4.40 -21.14 -6.36
C MET A 341 -4.73 -21.44 -7.83
N GLY A 342 -5.75 -20.79 -8.39
CA GLY A 342 -6.14 -20.99 -9.79
C GLY A 342 -5.07 -20.54 -10.78
N ASN A 343 -4.41 -19.41 -10.51
CA ASN A 343 -3.26 -18.95 -11.30
C ASN A 343 -2.08 -19.93 -11.22
N CYS A 344 -1.74 -20.47 -10.04
CA CYS A 344 -0.67 -21.46 -9.90
C CYS A 344 -0.96 -22.74 -10.70
N ILE A 345 -2.23 -23.20 -10.72
CA ILE A 345 -2.63 -24.37 -11.52
C ILE A 345 -2.54 -24.06 -13.01
N ALA A 346 -3.09 -22.93 -13.46
CA ALA A 346 -3.07 -22.54 -14.87
C ALA A 346 -1.62 -22.35 -15.38
N PHE A 347 -0.75 -21.77 -14.56
CA PHE A 347 0.69 -21.66 -14.86
C PHE A 347 1.36 -23.03 -14.99
N LEU A 348 1.04 -23.98 -14.09
CA LEU A 348 1.57 -25.34 -14.16
C LEU A 348 1.04 -26.11 -15.38
N MET A 349 -0.24 -25.94 -15.74
CA MET A 349 -0.82 -26.48 -16.97
C MET A 349 -0.04 -25.99 -18.20
N GLU A 350 0.27 -24.69 -18.26
CA GLU A 350 1.08 -24.14 -19.36
C GLU A 350 2.53 -24.67 -19.36
N CYS A 351 3.17 -24.80 -18.19
CA CYS A 351 4.48 -25.44 -18.07
C CYS A 351 4.45 -26.88 -18.60
N SER A 352 3.40 -27.63 -18.29
CA SER A 352 3.20 -29.02 -18.73
C SER A 352 3.02 -29.10 -20.25
N GLU A 353 2.19 -28.24 -20.85
CA GLU A 353 2.01 -28.17 -22.31
C GLU A 353 3.30 -27.81 -23.05
N LYS A 354 4.13 -26.93 -22.46
CA LYS A 354 5.46 -26.57 -22.99
C LYS A 354 6.55 -27.60 -22.68
N GLY A 355 6.24 -28.66 -21.95
CA GLY A 355 7.21 -29.72 -21.61
C GLY A 355 8.25 -29.31 -20.56
N LEU A 356 8.03 -28.24 -19.81
CA LEU A 356 8.96 -27.73 -18.78
C LEU A 356 8.87 -28.51 -17.46
N VAL A 357 7.83 -29.31 -17.28
CA VAL A 357 7.65 -30.19 -16.12
C VAL A 357 7.34 -31.63 -16.56
N ARG A 358 7.65 -32.59 -15.69
CA ARG A 358 7.42 -34.02 -15.97
C ARG A 358 5.95 -34.40 -15.89
N ASP A 359 5.21 -33.83 -14.94
CA ASP A 359 3.79 -34.05 -14.76
C ASP A 359 3.01 -33.61 -16.02
N LYS A 360 2.20 -34.51 -16.57
CA LYS A 360 1.30 -34.21 -17.70
C LYS A 360 -0.05 -33.77 -17.16
N ILE A 361 -0.28 -32.47 -17.18
CA ILE A 361 -1.48 -31.79 -16.69
C ILE A 361 -2.01 -30.95 -17.85
N ALA A 362 -3.19 -31.30 -18.35
CA ALA A 362 -3.84 -30.58 -19.45
C ALA A 362 -4.76 -29.48 -18.90
N PHE A 363 -4.89 -28.38 -19.65
CA PHE A 363 -6.01 -27.46 -19.42
C PHE A 363 -7.35 -28.18 -19.63
N GLY A 364 -8.34 -27.86 -18.78
CA GLY A 364 -9.65 -28.52 -18.77
C GLY A 364 -9.73 -29.78 -17.90
N ASP A 365 -8.61 -30.22 -17.30
CA ASP A 365 -8.58 -31.39 -16.43
C ASP A 365 -9.21 -31.10 -15.05
N LYS A 366 -10.49 -31.45 -14.93
CA LYS A 366 -11.33 -31.23 -13.74
C LYS A 366 -10.80 -31.94 -12.50
N GLU A 367 -10.39 -33.20 -12.64
CA GLU A 367 -9.92 -34.03 -11.54
C GLU A 367 -8.59 -33.53 -11.02
N LYS A 368 -7.70 -33.13 -11.94
CA LYS A 368 -6.38 -32.64 -11.58
C LYS A 368 -6.41 -31.32 -10.83
N VAL A 369 -7.35 -30.42 -11.15
CA VAL A 369 -7.57 -29.20 -10.36
C VAL A 369 -7.88 -29.53 -8.90
N LEU A 370 -8.84 -30.44 -8.65
CA LEU A 370 -9.20 -30.84 -7.29
C LEU A 370 -8.05 -31.54 -6.55
N GLU A 371 -7.31 -32.41 -7.25
CA GLU A 371 -6.14 -33.10 -6.73
C GLU A 371 -5.03 -32.12 -6.32
N LEU A 372 -4.72 -31.13 -7.17
CA LEU A 372 -3.66 -30.16 -6.95
C LEU A 372 -3.96 -29.22 -5.79
N ILE A 373 -5.22 -28.83 -5.59
CA ILE A 373 -5.65 -28.06 -4.42
C ILE A 373 -5.32 -28.83 -3.13
N GLN A 374 -5.69 -30.11 -3.04
CA GLN A 374 -5.33 -30.96 -1.90
C GLN A 374 -3.80 -31.06 -1.73
N LYS A 375 -3.08 -31.41 -2.79
CA LYS A 375 -1.61 -31.56 -2.74
C LYS A 375 -0.91 -30.29 -2.26
N THR A 376 -1.42 -29.12 -2.66
CA THR A 376 -0.88 -27.82 -2.28
C THR A 376 -1.07 -27.52 -0.80
N ALA A 377 -2.30 -27.65 -0.29
CA ALA A 377 -2.59 -27.41 1.13
C ALA A 377 -1.80 -28.34 2.05
N HIS A 378 -1.53 -29.56 1.59
CA HIS A 378 -0.75 -30.56 2.31
C HIS A 378 0.75 -30.53 2.01
N ARG A 379 1.20 -29.66 1.09
CA ARG A 379 2.61 -29.56 0.67
C ARG A 379 3.21 -30.93 0.28
N ARG A 380 2.51 -31.65 -0.62
CA ARG A 380 2.87 -33.00 -1.09
C ARG A 380 3.24 -33.01 -2.57
N GLY A 381 4.39 -33.60 -2.90
CA GLY A 381 4.87 -33.71 -4.28
C GLY A 381 4.94 -32.34 -4.97
N ILE A 382 4.38 -32.24 -6.18
CA ILE A 382 4.30 -30.97 -6.93
C ILE A 382 3.56 -29.86 -6.16
N GLY A 383 2.67 -30.21 -5.22
CA GLY A 383 1.98 -29.27 -4.34
C GLY A 383 2.92 -28.40 -3.50
N ASN A 384 4.14 -28.87 -3.20
CA ASN A 384 5.17 -28.05 -2.56
C ASN A 384 5.59 -26.85 -3.42
N LEU A 385 5.64 -27.04 -4.74
CA LEU A 385 6.01 -25.99 -5.66
C LEU A 385 4.87 -24.98 -5.83
N LEU A 386 3.63 -25.47 -6.03
CA LEU A 386 2.46 -24.60 -6.11
C LEU A 386 2.36 -23.71 -4.87
N ALA A 387 2.57 -24.28 -3.68
CA ALA A 387 2.43 -23.57 -2.41
C ALA A 387 3.33 -22.33 -2.24
N GLU A 388 4.31 -22.10 -3.12
CA GLU A 388 5.18 -20.92 -3.12
C GLU A 388 4.67 -19.73 -3.95
N GLY A 389 3.65 -19.92 -4.79
CA GLY A 389 3.12 -18.87 -5.69
C GLY A 389 3.89 -18.73 -7.00
N VAL A 390 3.28 -18.16 -8.03
CA VAL A 390 3.77 -18.22 -9.42
C VAL A 390 5.14 -17.56 -9.61
N LYS A 391 5.46 -16.53 -8.83
CA LYS A 391 6.79 -15.89 -8.85
C LYS A 391 7.90 -16.87 -8.45
N MET A 392 7.68 -17.62 -7.38
CA MET A 392 8.67 -18.59 -6.91
C MET A 392 8.65 -19.86 -7.74
N MET A 393 7.49 -20.25 -8.27
CA MET A 393 7.40 -21.36 -9.22
C MET A 393 8.23 -21.08 -10.46
N SER A 394 8.13 -19.88 -11.04
CA SER A 394 8.83 -19.55 -12.27
C SER A 394 10.34 -19.46 -12.11
N GLN A 395 10.82 -19.00 -10.96
CA GLN A 395 12.24 -19.03 -10.61
C GLN A 395 12.81 -20.44 -10.43
N ARG A 396 11.96 -21.47 -10.30
CA ARG A 396 12.36 -22.87 -10.11
C ARG A 396 12.09 -23.74 -11.34
N ILE A 397 11.39 -23.22 -12.33
CA ILE A 397 11.08 -23.91 -13.59
C ILE A 397 11.71 -23.08 -14.70
N ASP A 398 12.88 -23.52 -15.17
CA ASP A 398 13.62 -22.78 -16.18
C ASP A 398 12.80 -22.54 -17.46
N GLY A 399 12.82 -21.32 -17.97
CA GLY A 399 12.12 -20.93 -19.21
C GLY A 399 10.64 -20.61 -19.02
N SER A 400 10.17 -20.45 -17.78
CA SER A 400 8.76 -20.17 -17.48
C SER A 400 8.48 -18.72 -17.06
N GLU A 401 9.51 -17.90 -16.87
CA GLU A 401 9.43 -16.53 -16.36
C GLU A 401 8.57 -15.61 -17.24
N GLU A 402 8.58 -15.84 -18.55
CA GLU A 402 7.83 -15.04 -19.52
C GLU A 402 6.30 -15.05 -19.27
N PHE A 403 5.79 -16.14 -18.69
CA PHE A 403 4.36 -16.36 -18.49
C PHE A 403 3.95 -16.54 -17.02
N ALA A 404 4.80 -16.10 -16.10
CA ALA A 404 4.49 -16.00 -14.68
C ALA A 404 3.64 -14.76 -14.40
N ILE A 405 2.32 -14.94 -14.26
CA ILE A 405 1.38 -13.82 -14.20
C ILE A 405 1.24 -13.25 -12.79
N HIS A 406 2.11 -12.31 -12.45
CA HIS A 406 2.08 -11.61 -11.17
C HIS A 406 2.56 -10.16 -11.24
N VAL A 407 2.18 -9.34 -10.26
CA VAL A 407 2.82 -8.05 -9.99
C VAL A 407 3.26 -8.01 -8.53
N LYS A 408 4.55 -7.70 -8.29
CA LYS A 408 5.21 -7.80 -6.96
C LYS A 408 5.04 -9.17 -6.29
N GLY A 409 4.94 -10.24 -7.07
CA GLY A 409 4.75 -11.61 -6.60
C GLY A 409 3.29 -12.01 -6.35
N LEU A 410 2.34 -11.09 -6.39
CA LEU A 410 0.92 -11.40 -6.25
C LEU A 410 0.29 -11.70 -7.62
N GLU A 411 -0.39 -12.83 -7.74
CA GLU A 411 -1.07 -13.29 -8.95
C GLU A 411 -2.15 -12.29 -9.41
N LEU A 412 -2.32 -12.09 -10.72
CA LEU A 412 -3.33 -11.17 -11.22
C LEU A 412 -4.76 -11.73 -11.08
N PRO A 413 -5.76 -10.85 -10.87
CA PRO A 413 -7.18 -11.22 -10.85
C PRO A 413 -7.78 -11.31 -12.26
N ALA A 414 -9.10 -11.53 -12.35
CA ALA A 414 -9.84 -11.92 -13.55
C ALA A 414 -10.03 -10.87 -14.66
N TYR A 415 -9.08 -9.95 -14.86
CA TYR A 415 -9.17 -8.94 -15.91
C TYR A 415 -7.83 -8.79 -16.65
N ASP A 416 -7.86 -8.96 -17.97
CA ASP A 416 -6.67 -8.85 -18.80
C ASP A 416 -6.27 -7.38 -18.96
N PRO A 417 -5.07 -6.97 -18.50
CA PRO A 417 -4.66 -5.58 -18.52
C PRO A 417 -4.45 -5.01 -19.93
N ARG A 418 -4.30 -5.86 -20.97
CA ARG A 418 -4.09 -5.39 -22.35
C ARG A 418 -5.31 -4.65 -22.92
N GLY A 419 -6.51 -4.94 -22.43
CA GLY A 419 -7.73 -4.26 -22.84
C GLY A 419 -8.29 -3.30 -21.80
N LEU A 420 -7.57 -3.02 -20.69
CA LEU A 420 -8.07 -2.19 -19.58
C LEU A 420 -6.95 -1.31 -19.03
N THR A 421 -6.75 -0.15 -19.65
CA THR A 421 -5.59 0.74 -19.42
C THR A 421 -5.51 1.24 -17.98
N GLY A 422 -6.64 1.66 -17.40
CA GLY A 422 -6.71 2.11 -16.02
C GLY A 422 -6.54 0.95 -15.03
N GLN A 423 -7.18 -0.18 -15.29
CA GLN A 423 -7.03 -1.37 -14.44
C GLN A 423 -5.60 -1.94 -14.47
N ALA A 424 -4.92 -1.87 -15.62
CA ALA A 424 -3.52 -2.22 -15.79
C ALA A 424 -2.62 -1.35 -14.90
N LEU A 425 -2.81 -0.02 -14.94
CA LEU A 425 -2.09 0.91 -14.07
C LEU A 425 -2.34 0.57 -12.59
N ALA A 426 -3.60 0.34 -12.20
CA ALA A 426 -3.96 -0.04 -10.84
C ALA A 426 -3.28 -1.34 -10.35
N TYR A 427 -3.00 -2.30 -11.25
CA TYR A 427 -2.23 -3.49 -10.87
C TYR A 427 -0.78 -3.15 -10.54
N VAL A 428 -0.12 -2.34 -11.37
CA VAL A 428 1.30 -2.03 -11.21
C VAL A 428 1.56 -1.06 -10.06
N THR A 429 0.64 -0.14 -9.77
CA THR A 429 0.79 0.86 -8.70
C THR A 429 0.31 0.37 -7.32
N SER A 430 -0.44 -0.74 -7.28
CA SER A 430 -0.94 -1.33 -6.04
C SER A 430 0.17 -1.62 -5.03
N ASN A 431 0.04 -1.05 -3.82
CA ASN A 431 0.96 -1.26 -2.70
C ASN A 431 1.05 -2.71 -2.20
N ARG A 432 0.10 -3.58 -2.55
CA ARG A 432 0.11 -4.99 -2.10
C ARG A 432 0.43 -6.00 -3.21
N GLY A 433 0.80 -5.51 -4.40
CA GLY A 433 0.93 -6.32 -5.61
C GLY A 433 -0.35 -6.38 -6.44
N GLY A 434 -0.31 -7.15 -7.53
CA GLY A 434 -1.33 -7.19 -8.60
C GLY A 434 -2.74 -7.47 -8.10
N CYS A 435 -3.53 -6.41 -7.90
CA CYS A 435 -4.85 -6.53 -7.30
C CYS A 435 -5.82 -5.45 -7.77
N HIS A 436 -7.03 -5.88 -8.13
CA HIS A 436 -8.11 -5.01 -8.62
C HIS A 436 -8.82 -4.20 -7.53
N LEU A 437 -8.48 -4.38 -6.25
CA LEU A 437 -9.19 -3.72 -5.14
C LEU A 437 -8.41 -2.57 -4.52
N ARG A 438 -7.22 -2.21 -5.00
CA ARG A 438 -6.58 -0.94 -4.57
C ARG A 438 -7.16 0.23 -5.36
N ALA A 439 -7.25 0.09 -6.67
CA ALA A 439 -8.23 0.80 -7.49
C ALA A 439 -8.94 -0.19 -8.43
N TYR A 440 -10.26 0.01 -8.58
CA TYR A 440 -11.13 -0.86 -9.35
C TYR A 440 -11.79 -0.06 -10.46
N LEU A 441 -11.24 -0.18 -11.68
CA LEU A 441 -11.65 0.62 -12.83
C LEU A 441 -12.67 -0.08 -13.72
N VAL A 442 -12.93 -1.36 -13.49
CA VAL A 442 -13.95 -2.16 -14.20
C VAL A 442 -15.33 -1.47 -14.23
N PRO A 443 -15.84 -0.83 -13.16
CA PRO A 443 -17.11 -0.12 -13.25
C PRO A 443 -17.10 0.97 -14.34
N GLN A 444 -16.01 1.73 -14.46
CA GLN A 444 -15.87 2.78 -15.47
C GLN A 444 -15.56 2.20 -16.87
N GLU A 445 -14.59 1.30 -16.95
CA GLU A 445 -14.02 0.79 -18.22
C GLU A 445 -14.87 -0.31 -18.88
N ILE A 446 -15.72 -1.01 -18.12
CA ILE A 446 -16.53 -2.13 -18.63
C ILE A 446 -18.03 -1.86 -18.45
N LEU A 447 -18.43 -1.35 -17.28
CA LEU A 447 -19.84 -1.15 -16.98
C LEU A 447 -20.34 0.26 -17.35
N SER A 448 -19.44 1.19 -17.69
CA SER A 448 -19.75 2.60 -17.98
C SER A 448 -20.42 3.33 -16.80
N ILE A 449 -19.94 3.09 -15.58
CA ILE A 449 -20.49 3.63 -14.33
C ILE A 449 -19.43 4.45 -13.58
N PRO A 450 -19.73 5.70 -13.16
CA PRO A 450 -21.01 6.40 -13.34
C PRO A 450 -21.25 6.91 -14.77
N GLU A 451 -20.22 6.99 -15.58
CA GLU A 451 -20.28 7.38 -16.99
C GLU A 451 -19.30 6.56 -17.84
N TYR A 452 -19.49 6.60 -19.16
CA TYR A 452 -18.65 5.89 -20.11
C TYR A 452 -17.21 6.40 -20.08
N VAL A 453 -16.27 5.46 -19.98
CA VAL A 453 -14.84 5.72 -20.07
C VAL A 453 -14.26 4.69 -21.03
N ASP A 454 -13.71 5.17 -22.15
CA ASP A 454 -12.94 4.31 -23.07
C ASP A 454 -11.84 3.56 -22.28
N ASN A 455 -11.84 2.25 -22.39
CA ASN A 455 -10.92 1.34 -21.71
C ASN A 455 -9.49 1.41 -22.25
N LEU A 456 -9.29 1.95 -23.46
CA LEU A 456 -7.98 2.03 -24.13
C LEU A 456 -7.35 3.43 -24.08
N ARG A 457 -8.13 4.46 -23.74
CA ARG A 457 -7.60 5.84 -23.62
C ARG A 457 -6.56 5.92 -22.50
N ILE A 458 -5.55 6.76 -22.69
CA ILE A 458 -4.52 7.04 -21.68
C ILE A 458 -4.91 8.25 -20.83
N GLU A 459 -5.44 9.27 -21.49
CA GLU A 459 -5.64 10.59 -20.92
C GLU A 459 -6.57 10.52 -19.70
N GLY A 460 -6.10 11.09 -18.59
CA GLY A 460 -6.82 11.15 -17.32
C GLY A 460 -6.89 9.84 -16.53
N LYS A 461 -6.41 8.70 -17.07
CA LYS A 461 -6.41 7.42 -16.34
C LYS A 461 -5.52 7.45 -15.11
N ALA A 462 -4.35 8.09 -15.20
CA ALA A 462 -3.43 8.21 -14.07
C ALA A 462 -4.09 8.94 -12.87
N LYS A 463 -4.77 10.06 -13.14
CA LYS A 463 -5.55 10.80 -12.14
C LYS A 463 -6.66 9.94 -11.55
N MET A 464 -7.43 9.26 -12.40
CA MET A 464 -8.54 8.40 -11.98
C MET A 464 -8.08 7.28 -11.04
N VAL A 465 -6.99 6.59 -11.39
CA VAL A 465 -6.41 5.51 -10.56
C VAL A 465 -5.95 6.05 -9.22
N LYS A 466 -5.21 7.17 -9.19
CA LYS A 466 -4.76 7.83 -7.95
C LYS A 466 -5.94 8.18 -7.04
N GLU A 467 -6.99 8.80 -7.57
CA GLU A 467 -8.17 9.20 -6.79
C GLU A 467 -8.92 8.01 -6.21
N ILE A 468 -9.16 6.97 -7.01
CA ILE A 468 -9.82 5.75 -6.53
C ILE A 468 -8.97 5.05 -5.47
N GLU A 469 -7.65 4.97 -5.65
CA GLU A 469 -6.73 4.39 -4.66
C GLU A 469 -6.82 5.08 -3.29
N ASP A 470 -6.91 6.41 -3.28
CA ASP A 470 -7.02 7.20 -2.06
C ASP A 470 -8.37 6.98 -1.38
N ILE A 471 -9.46 7.03 -2.14
CA ILE A 471 -10.81 6.79 -1.62
C ILE A 471 -10.95 5.35 -1.12
N PHE A 472 -10.37 4.39 -1.82
CA PHE A 472 -10.42 2.99 -1.40
C PHE A 472 -9.56 2.73 -0.16
N ALA A 473 -8.48 3.49 0.06
CA ALA A 473 -7.77 3.52 1.34
C ALA A 473 -8.65 4.06 2.48
N VAL A 474 -9.47 5.08 2.22
CA VAL A 474 -10.47 5.57 3.17
C VAL A 474 -11.53 4.52 3.47
N LEU A 475 -12.16 3.92 2.45
CA LEU A 475 -13.21 2.91 2.65
C LEU A 475 -12.71 1.68 3.41
N ASP A 476 -11.46 1.25 3.13
CA ASP A 476 -10.77 0.17 3.85
C ASP A 476 -10.38 0.55 5.29
N SER A 477 -10.39 1.84 5.64
CA SER A 477 -10.10 2.35 6.99
C SER A 477 -11.37 2.60 7.79
N LEU A 478 -12.43 3.08 7.13
CA LEU A 478 -13.79 3.13 7.65
C LEU A 478 -14.39 1.75 7.88
N LEU A 479 -13.93 0.77 7.09
CA LEU A 479 -14.47 -0.58 6.95
C LEU A 479 -15.91 -0.60 6.45
N ILE A 480 -16.12 0.16 5.38
CA ILE A 480 -17.32 0.10 4.54
C ILE A 480 -17.01 -0.73 3.29
N CYS A 481 -17.97 -1.56 2.87
CA CYS A 481 -17.81 -2.36 1.65
C CYS A 481 -17.65 -1.48 0.40
N LYS A 482 -16.61 -1.69 -0.39
CA LYS A 482 -16.36 -0.94 -1.64
C LYS A 482 -17.50 -0.95 -2.66
N PHE A 483 -18.41 -1.93 -2.63
CA PHE A 483 -19.60 -1.89 -3.49
C PHE A 483 -20.51 -0.71 -3.22
N THR A 484 -20.41 -0.04 -2.07
CA THR A 484 -21.15 1.20 -1.84
C THR A 484 -20.68 2.34 -2.75
N SER A 485 -19.42 2.33 -3.20
CA SER A 485 -18.90 3.33 -4.14
C SER A 485 -19.64 3.32 -5.48
N LEU A 486 -20.20 2.18 -5.90
CA LEU A 486 -20.98 2.07 -7.14
C LEU A 486 -22.25 2.94 -7.13
N ALA A 487 -22.79 3.25 -5.95
CA ALA A 487 -23.96 4.10 -5.79
C ALA A 487 -23.61 5.52 -5.34
N VAL A 488 -22.46 5.69 -4.68
CA VAL A 488 -22.02 6.99 -4.16
C VAL A 488 -21.33 7.81 -5.23
N PHE A 489 -20.53 7.19 -6.09
CA PHE A 489 -19.90 7.89 -7.20
C PHE A 489 -20.98 8.22 -8.24
N SER A 490 -21.31 9.50 -8.35
CA SER A 490 -22.25 10.02 -9.33
C SER A 490 -21.53 10.67 -10.51
N THR A 491 -20.26 11.05 -10.34
CA THR A 491 -19.40 11.57 -11.42
C THR A 491 -17.99 10.97 -11.35
N LEU A 492 -17.13 11.28 -12.33
CA LEU A 492 -15.71 10.92 -12.30
C LEU A 492 -14.87 11.76 -11.31
N ASN A 493 -15.50 12.58 -10.45
CA ASN A 493 -14.83 13.23 -9.31
C ASN A 493 -14.87 12.38 -8.02
N PHE A 494 -15.55 11.23 -8.07
CA PHE A 494 -15.60 10.22 -7.02
C PHE A 494 -15.97 10.80 -5.64
N GLU A 495 -17.23 11.18 -5.50
CA GLU A 495 -17.79 11.85 -4.33
C GLU A 495 -17.62 11.00 -3.06
N VAL A 496 -17.32 11.67 -1.94
CA VAL A 496 -17.15 11.00 -0.62
C VAL A 496 -17.87 11.70 0.53
N ASP A 497 -18.66 12.73 0.25
CA ASP A 497 -19.35 13.56 1.26
C ASP A 497 -20.21 12.74 2.25
N ILE A 498 -20.98 11.76 1.77
CA ILE A 498 -21.79 10.92 2.66
C ILE A 498 -20.94 10.10 3.64
N TYR A 499 -19.74 9.67 3.23
CA TYR A 499 -18.80 8.99 4.11
C TYR A 499 -18.21 9.97 5.13
N ALA A 500 -17.89 11.20 4.73
CA ALA A 500 -17.37 12.25 5.60
C ALA A 500 -18.39 12.60 6.69
N LYS A 501 -19.65 12.85 6.30
CA LYS A 501 -20.77 13.13 7.22
C LYS A 501 -20.99 12.01 8.24
N LEU A 502 -20.95 10.75 7.80
CA LEU A 502 -21.06 9.60 8.69
C LEU A 502 -19.87 9.51 9.66
N LEU A 503 -18.64 9.71 9.18
CA LEU A 503 -17.44 9.67 10.01
C LEU A 503 -17.44 10.80 11.05
N THR A 504 -17.74 12.03 10.62
CA THR A 504 -17.79 13.22 11.48
C THR A 504 -18.83 13.05 12.58
N THR A 505 -20.04 12.61 12.24
CA THR A 505 -21.10 12.41 13.25
C THR A 505 -20.86 11.20 14.15
N ALA A 506 -20.12 10.19 13.68
CA ALA A 506 -19.75 9.02 14.49
C ALA A 506 -18.64 9.33 15.50
N THR A 507 -17.63 10.10 15.09
CA THR A 507 -16.40 10.31 15.86
C THR A 507 -16.35 11.67 16.55
N GLY A 508 -16.96 12.71 15.99
CA GLY A 508 -16.80 14.09 16.46
C GLY A 508 -15.54 14.78 15.93
N PHE A 509 -14.67 14.08 15.20
CA PHE A 509 -13.62 14.72 14.41
C PHE A 509 -14.21 15.32 13.15
N TYR A 510 -13.80 16.52 12.78
CA TYR A 510 -14.28 17.14 11.55
C TYR A 510 -13.62 16.50 10.33
N PHE A 511 -14.45 15.98 9.42
CA PHE A 511 -14.06 15.56 8.08
C PHE A 511 -15.05 16.14 7.07
N ASP A 512 -14.50 16.72 6.02
CA ASP A 512 -15.15 16.97 4.73
C ASP A 512 -14.56 16.05 3.66
N GLU A 513 -14.87 16.30 2.38
CA GLU A 513 -14.34 15.50 1.27
C GLU A 513 -12.81 15.62 1.11
N ASP A 514 -12.27 16.83 1.30
CA ASP A 514 -10.85 17.10 1.11
C ASP A 514 -10.01 16.45 2.21
N GLU A 515 -10.45 16.54 3.47
CA GLU A 515 -9.79 15.87 4.60
C GLU A 515 -9.85 14.35 4.49
N LEU A 516 -10.97 13.78 3.99
CA LEU A 516 -11.04 12.35 3.70
C LEU A 516 -10.07 11.94 2.58
N LYS A 517 -10.08 12.65 1.44
CA LYS A 517 -9.18 12.36 0.31
C LYS A 517 -7.71 12.49 0.74
N LYS A 518 -7.38 13.51 1.56
CA LYS A 518 -6.06 13.70 2.15
C LYS A 518 -5.67 12.56 3.10
N ALA A 519 -6.59 12.06 3.92
CA ALA A 519 -6.35 10.88 4.75
C ALA A 519 -6.08 9.63 3.90
N GLY A 520 -6.84 9.44 2.81
CA GLY A 520 -6.59 8.38 1.83
C GLY A 520 -5.19 8.45 1.22
N GLU A 521 -4.80 9.65 0.73
CA GLU A 521 -3.48 9.89 0.14
C GLU A 521 -2.35 9.66 1.16
N ARG A 522 -2.54 10.07 2.42
CA ARG A 522 -1.61 9.80 3.54
C ARG A 522 -1.42 8.30 3.76
N ILE A 523 -2.51 7.54 3.81
CA ILE A 523 -2.48 6.08 4.01
C ILE A 523 -1.74 5.41 2.84
N TYR A 524 -2.03 5.82 1.60
CA TYR A 524 -1.38 5.25 0.42
C TYR A 524 0.13 5.52 0.41
N ASN A 525 0.55 6.70 0.86
CA ASN A 525 1.95 7.08 0.93
C ASN A 525 2.73 6.39 2.05
N ILE A 526 2.16 6.21 3.26
CA ILE A 526 2.86 5.46 4.32
C ILE A 526 3.09 3.99 3.94
N GLU A 527 2.15 3.40 3.20
CA GLU A 527 2.32 2.06 2.63
C GLU A 527 3.37 2.03 1.53
N ARG A 528 3.42 3.06 0.67
CA ARG A 528 4.49 3.18 -0.32
C ARG A 528 5.85 3.31 0.36
N LEU A 529 5.96 4.10 1.42
CA LEU A 529 7.18 4.21 2.22
C LEU A 529 7.58 2.88 2.85
N PHE A 530 6.63 2.09 3.36
CA PHE A 530 6.90 0.73 3.83
C PHE A 530 7.53 -0.10 2.70
N ASN A 531 6.93 -0.09 1.52
CA ASN A 531 7.44 -0.88 0.39
C ASN A 531 8.82 -0.40 -0.06
N VAL A 532 9.04 0.91 -0.17
CA VAL A 532 10.36 1.48 -0.49
C VAL A 532 11.42 1.03 0.52
N ARG A 533 11.09 1.08 1.81
CA ARG A 533 11.95 0.59 2.90
C ARG A 533 12.28 -0.91 2.76
N GLU A 534 11.35 -1.71 2.25
CA GLU A 534 11.55 -3.14 1.97
C GLU A 534 12.17 -3.43 0.59
N GLY A 535 12.57 -2.40 -0.18
CA GLY A 535 13.31 -2.52 -1.43
C GLY A 535 12.47 -2.43 -2.71
N PHE A 536 11.23 -1.96 -2.63
CA PHE A 536 10.37 -1.76 -3.81
C PHE A 536 10.49 -0.35 -4.38
N ASP A 537 10.52 -0.25 -5.70
CA ASP A 537 10.67 0.99 -6.45
C ASP A 537 10.01 0.84 -7.83
N TYR A 538 10.28 1.78 -8.74
CA TYR A 538 9.75 1.77 -10.10
C TYR A 538 10.01 0.48 -10.89
N ARG A 539 11.08 -0.29 -10.60
CA ARG A 539 11.38 -1.55 -11.29
C ARG A 539 10.35 -2.63 -11.00
N HIS A 540 9.60 -2.47 -9.92
CA HIS A 540 8.57 -3.39 -9.46
C HIS A 540 7.16 -2.97 -9.88
N ASP A 541 6.99 -1.76 -10.40
CA ASP A 541 5.73 -1.23 -10.92
C ASP A 541 5.62 -1.56 -12.43
N ARG A 542 5.61 -2.85 -12.76
CA ARG A 542 5.55 -3.34 -14.15
C ARG A 542 4.66 -4.57 -14.28
N LEU A 543 4.11 -4.78 -15.47
CA LEU A 543 3.39 -5.99 -15.83
C LEU A 543 4.36 -7.11 -16.29
N PRO A 544 3.95 -8.39 -16.18
CA PRO A 544 4.68 -9.52 -16.75
C PRO A 544 4.96 -9.39 -18.26
N PRO A 545 6.07 -9.95 -18.78
CA PRO A 545 6.42 -9.90 -20.20
C PRO A 545 5.33 -10.38 -21.16
N ARG A 546 4.48 -11.32 -20.73
CA ARG A 546 3.27 -11.76 -21.47
C ARG A 546 2.47 -10.61 -22.05
N PHE A 547 2.31 -9.52 -21.30
CA PHE A 547 1.40 -8.44 -21.66
C PHE A 547 1.98 -7.46 -22.70
N ALA A 548 3.28 -7.57 -23.00
CA ALA A 548 3.90 -6.90 -24.15
C ALA A 548 3.58 -7.61 -25.48
N LYS A 549 3.00 -8.83 -25.44
CA LYS A 549 2.54 -9.56 -26.62
C LYS A 549 1.05 -9.31 -26.85
N PRO A 550 0.61 -9.16 -28.12
CA PRO A 550 -0.79 -8.97 -28.47
C PRO A 550 -1.71 -10.00 -27.83
N LEU A 551 -2.84 -9.55 -27.29
CA LEU A 551 -3.91 -10.44 -26.83
C LEU A 551 -4.48 -11.23 -28.01
N ILE A 552 -4.74 -12.52 -27.79
CA ILE A 552 -5.36 -13.40 -28.78
C ILE A 552 -6.84 -13.54 -28.43
N GLY A 553 -7.72 -13.40 -29.41
CA GLY A 553 -9.16 -13.64 -29.29
C GLY A 553 -9.94 -12.59 -28.49
N GLY A 554 -11.25 -12.56 -28.74
CA GLY A 554 -12.18 -11.64 -28.09
C GLY A 554 -12.11 -10.22 -28.65
N ALA A 555 -12.96 -9.32 -28.13
CA ALA A 555 -13.06 -7.95 -28.64
C ALA A 555 -11.80 -7.09 -28.41
N ALA A 556 -10.91 -7.50 -27.50
CA ALA A 556 -9.65 -6.81 -27.20
C ALA A 556 -8.43 -7.42 -27.92
N GLU A 557 -8.65 -8.31 -28.90
CA GLU A 557 -7.58 -8.90 -29.71
C GLU A 557 -6.63 -7.84 -30.29
N GLY A 558 -5.34 -8.17 -30.37
CA GLY A 558 -4.30 -7.30 -30.93
C GLY A 558 -3.71 -6.30 -29.94
N HIS A 559 -4.36 -6.02 -28.81
CA HIS A 559 -3.90 -5.01 -27.85
C HIS A 559 -2.73 -5.50 -26.98
N VAL A 560 -1.90 -4.56 -26.56
CA VAL A 560 -0.75 -4.74 -25.65
C VAL A 560 -0.84 -3.75 -24.49
N GLU A 561 -0.05 -3.99 -23.44
CA GLU A 561 0.04 -3.05 -22.33
C GLU A 561 0.76 -1.74 -22.70
N ARG A 562 0.37 -0.63 -22.06
CA ARG A 562 0.89 0.73 -22.30
C ARG A 562 1.34 1.42 -21.00
N ILE A 563 1.84 0.65 -20.03
CA ILE A 563 2.16 1.12 -18.68
C ILE A 563 3.28 2.17 -18.67
N GLY A 564 4.26 2.05 -19.57
CA GLY A 564 5.35 3.01 -19.70
C GLY A 564 4.89 4.44 -20.03
N GLU A 565 3.71 4.60 -20.63
CA GLU A 565 3.13 5.90 -20.99
C GLU A 565 2.40 6.56 -19.81
N LEU A 566 1.87 5.77 -18.87
CA LEU A 566 1.04 6.24 -17.75
C LEU A 566 1.82 6.50 -16.46
N LEU A 567 2.85 5.68 -16.19
CA LEU A 567 3.62 5.71 -14.95
C LEU A 567 4.22 7.10 -14.63
N PRO A 568 4.83 7.81 -15.59
CA PRO A 568 5.41 9.12 -15.32
C PRO A 568 4.36 10.15 -14.85
N GLU A 569 3.19 10.18 -15.49
CA GLU A 569 2.08 11.05 -15.08
C GLU A 569 1.56 10.65 -13.70
N TYR A 570 1.39 9.35 -13.46
CA TYR A 570 0.93 8.84 -12.17
C TYR A 570 1.88 9.22 -11.02
N TYR A 571 3.19 9.04 -11.18
CA TYR A 571 4.17 9.44 -10.17
C TYR A 571 4.16 10.94 -9.93
N LYS A 572 4.05 11.76 -10.98
CA LYS A 572 3.91 13.21 -10.85
C LYS A 572 2.66 13.58 -10.03
N LEU A 573 1.51 13.00 -10.35
CA LEU A 573 0.25 13.24 -9.62
C LEU A 573 0.30 12.78 -8.15
N ARG A 574 1.09 11.74 -7.87
CA ARG A 574 1.35 11.24 -6.52
C ARG A 574 2.32 12.09 -5.72
N GLY A 575 3.08 12.99 -6.36
CA GLY A 575 4.21 13.69 -5.75
C GLY A 575 5.39 12.77 -5.46
N TRP A 576 5.63 11.82 -6.36
CA TRP A 576 6.73 10.86 -6.28
C TRP A 576 7.78 11.20 -7.33
N ASN A 577 9.03 10.81 -7.05
CA ASN A 577 10.12 10.92 -8.00
C ASN A 577 10.04 9.85 -9.11
N SER A 578 10.96 9.91 -10.07
CA SER A 578 11.03 8.94 -11.18
C SER A 578 11.33 7.50 -10.74
N GLN A 579 11.80 7.30 -9.51
CA GLN A 579 12.01 5.99 -8.88
C GLN A 579 10.74 5.50 -8.16
N GLY A 580 9.65 6.26 -8.21
CA GLY A 580 8.39 5.98 -7.52
C GLY A 580 8.50 6.13 -6.01
N ILE A 581 9.38 7.01 -5.51
CA ILE A 581 9.55 7.28 -4.07
C ILE A 581 8.86 8.61 -3.76
N PRO A 582 8.01 8.69 -2.71
CA PRO A 582 7.39 9.94 -2.28
C PRO A 582 8.42 11.03 -1.95
N GLU A 583 8.22 12.23 -2.49
CA GLU A 583 9.09 13.38 -2.24
C GLU A 583 8.80 14.02 -0.88
N GLU A 584 9.79 14.70 -0.30
CA GLU A 584 9.66 15.26 1.06
C GLU A 584 8.57 16.31 1.20
N ARG A 585 8.42 17.18 0.20
CA ARG A 585 7.36 18.19 0.19
C ARG A 585 5.98 17.55 0.22
N LYS A 586 5.81 16.44 -0.49
CA LYS A 586 4.59 15.62 -0.43
C LYS A 586 4.38 15.01 0.95
N LEU A 587 5.41 14.41 1.54
CA LEU A 587 5.34 13.82 2.88
C LEU A 587 4.97 14.85 3.94
N LYS A 588 5.58 16.05 3.90
CA LYS A 588 5.26 17.17 4.78
C LYS A 588 3.80 17.61 4.65
N LYS A 589 3.30 17.81 3.42
CA LYS A 589 1.88 18.12 3.18
C LYS A 589 0.92 17.08 3.76
N LEU A 590 1.36 15.83 3.82
CA LEU A 590 0.59 14.71 4.37
C LEU A 590 0.79 14.50 5.87
N GLY A 591 1.67 15.25 6.56
CA GLY A 591 1.95 15.03 7.98
C GLY A 591 2.75 13.75 8.22
N LEU A 592 3.71 13.44 7.34
CA LEU A 592 4.59 12.26 7.35
C LEU A 592 6.08 12.65 7.44
N GLU A 593 6.39 13.90 7.81
CA GLU A 593 7.72 14.51 7.82
C GLU A 593 8.73 13.88 8.79
N TYR A 594 8.24 13.18 9.83
CA TYR A 594 9.08 12.44 10.77
C TYR A 594 9.75 11.20 10.14
N TYR A 595 9.51 10.95 8.85
CA TYR A 595 10.07 9.83 8.10
C TYR A 595 11.09 10.23 7.02
N LYS A 596 11.78 11.38 7.19
CA LYS A 596 12.89 11.78 6.30
C LYS A 596 13.89 10.64 6.13
N GLN A 597 14.09 10.21 4.89
CA GLN A 597 15.11 9.23 4.55
C GLN A 597 16.47 9.92 4.40
N TYR A 598 17.50 9.28 4.93
CA TYR A 598 18.90 9.70 4.83
C TYR A 598 19.74 8.49 4.36
N PRO A 599 20.88 8.72 3.69
CA PRO A 599 21.50 10.01 3.38
C PRO A 599 20.83 10.74 2.20
N LYS A 600 21.03 12.06 2.13
CA LYS A 600 20.51 12.92 1.04
C LYS A 600 21.62 13.52 0.21
N LEU A 601 21.31 13.78 -1.06
CA LEU A 601 22.16 14.52 -1.99
C LEU A 601 21.48 15.86 -2.32
N GLN A 602 22.13 16.95 -1.92
CA GLN A 602 21.82 18.33 -2.27
C GLN A 602 22.77 18.75 -3.39
N VAL A 603 22.21 19.18 -4.52
CA VAL A 603 23.01 19.67 -5.65
C VAL A 603 23.03 21.20 -5.63
N ALA A 604 24.21 21.77 -5.41
CA ALA A 604 24.45 23.21 -5.42
C ALA A 604 24.60 23.71 -6.87
N LEU A 605 23.59 24.44 -7.36
CA LEU A 605 23.55 24.99 -8.71
C LEU A 605 24.30 26.34 -8.73
N ASP A 606 25.63 26.29 -8.62
CA ASP A 606 26.54 27.44 -8.61
C ASP A 606 26.76 28.08 -10.00
N PHE A 607 25.67 28.32 -10.74
CA PHE A 607 25.69 29.02 -12.03
C PHE A 607 25.49 30.52 -11.84
N ARG A 608 25.84 31.32 -12.85
CA ARG A 608 25.44 32.74 -12.91
C ARG A 608 24.22 32.94 -13.81
N ASP A 609 24.08 32.07 -14.81
CA ASP A 609 23.00 32.07 -15.78
C ASP A 609 21.90 31.08 -15.35
N LEU A 610 20.64 31.50 -15.46
CA LEU A 610 19.48 30.71 -15.05
C LEU A 610 19.19 29.55 -16.00
N GLU A 611 19.41 29.71 -17.30
CA GLU A 611 19.10 28.68 -18.30
C GLU A 611 20.05 27.49 -18.12
N ASP A 612 21.35 27.76 -17.95
CA ASP A 612 22.36 26.74 -17.62
C ASP A 612 22.02 25.98 -16.33
N ALA A 613 21.59 26.72 -15.30
CA ALA A 613 21.17 26.14 -14.02
C ALA A 613 19.96 25.21 -14.18
N ILE A 614 18.98 25.60 -15.00
CA ILE A 614 17.77 24.83 -15.26
C ILE A 614 18.09 23.54 -16.01
N GLU A 615 18.94 23.59 -17.04
CA GLU A 615 19.32 22.39 -17.79
C GLU A 615 20.11 21.41 -16.90
N CYS A 616 21.03 21.93 -16.09
CA CYS A 616 21.72 21.11 -15.09
C CYS A 616 20.73 20.52 -14.07
N ALA A 617 19.78 21.30 -13.55
CA ALA A 617 18.77 20.84 -12.60
C ALA A 617 17.91 19.71 -13.17
N LYS A 618 17.47 19.82 -14.44
CA LYS A 618 16.72 18.74 -15.14
C LYS A 618 17.52 17.44 -15.17
N ALA A 619 18.80 17.52 -15.54
CA ALA A 619 19.69 16.36 -15.57
C ALA A 619 19.89 15.76 -14.16
N CYS A 620 20.08 16.60 -13.14
CA CYS A 620 20.26 16.16 -11.75
C CYS A 620 18.99 15.48 -11.19
N VAL A 621 17.81 16.03 -11.45
CA VAL A 621 16.52 15.43 -11.04
C VAL A 621 16.33 14.06 -11.70
N LYS A 622 16.65 13.93 -13.00
CA LYS A 622 16.64 12.66 -13.72
C LYS A 622 17.71 11.67 -13.20
N GLY A 623 18.81 12.20 -12.68
CA GLY A 623 19.85 11.46 -11.99
C GLY A 623 19.45 10.99 -10.58
N GLY A 624 18.39 11.55 -10.00
CA GLY A 624 17.87 11.17 -8.68
C GLY A 624 18.23 12.13 -7.54
N ALA A 625 18.67 13.37 -7.83
CA ALA A 625 18.96 14.36 -6.80
C ALA A 625 17.76 14.57 -5.86
N HIS A 626 18.04 14.69 -4.56
CA HIS A 626 16.99 14.89 -3.56
C HIS A 626 16.63 16.36 -3.46
N TRP A 627 17.65 17.21 -3.26
CA TRP A 627 17.49 18.65 -3.06
C TRP A 627 18.19 19.41 -4.18
N LEU A 628 17.54 20.48 -4.64
CA LEU A 628 18.11 21.44 -5.57
C LEU A 628 18.37 22.74 -4.81
N GLU A 629 19.62 23.18 -4.79
CA GLU A 629 19.99 24.43 -4.15
C GLU A 629 20.24 25.49 -5.21
N VAL A 630 19.55 26.62 -5.06
CA VAL A 630 19.89 27.86 -5.76
C VAL A 630 21.11 28.43 -5.05
N GLY A 631 22.29 28.04 -5.53
CA GLY A 631 23.57 28.36 -4.91
C GLY A 631 23.85 29.87 -4.88
N THR A 632 24.77 30.28 -4.01
CA THR A 632 25.12 31.69 -3.81
C THR A 632 25.37 32.49 -5.11
N PRO A 633 26.09 32.00 -6.14
CA PRO A 633 26.30 32.76 -7.37
C PRO A 633 25.00 33.01 -8.15
N LEU A 634 24.12 32.01 -8.20
CA LEU A 634 22.88 32.06 -8.97
C LEU A 634 21.88 33.00 -8.30
N ILE A 635 21.73 32.88 -6.98
CA ILE A 635 20.80 33.71 -6.22
C ILE A 635 21.23 35.18 -6.20
N LYS A 636 22.54 35.46 -6.25
CA LYS A 636 23.06 36.83 -6.36
C LYS A 636 22.87 37.43 -7.75
N SER A 637 22.90 36.61 -8.80
CA SER A 637 22.68 37.07 -10.18
C SER A 637 21.20 37.31 -10.47
N GLU A 638 20.34 36.34 -10.11
CA GLU A 638 18.94 36.27 -10.54
C GLU A 638 17.94 36.64 -9.44
N GLY A 639 18.41 36.75 -8.19
CA GLY A 639 17.55 36.94 -7.02
C GLY A 639 16.55 35.80 -6.83
N MET A 640 15.38 36.14 -6.29
CA MET A 640 14.30 35.17 -6.04
C MET A 640 13.64 34.65 -7.32
N HIS A 641 13.96 35.20 -8.49
CA HIS A 641 13.43 34.69 -9.76
C HIS A 641 13.87 33.24 -10.02
N ALA A 642 15.14 32.92 -9.71
CA ALA A 642 15.66 31.56 -9.83
C ALA A 642 14.90 30.55 -8.96
N VAL A 643 14.62 30.91 -7.69
CA VAL A 643 13.84 30.06 -6.76
C VAL A 643 12.43 29.80 -7.31
N ARG A 644 11.74 30.86 -7.78
CA ARG A 644 10.40 30.73 -8.39
C ARG A 644 10.43 29.81 -9.61
N LYS A 645 11.45 29.96 -10.46
CA LYS A 645 11.54 29.18 -11.69
C LYS A 645 11.82 27.70 -11.42
N LEU A 646 12.70 27.39 -10.47
CA LEU A 646 12.91 26.00 -10.05
C LEU A 646 11.65 25.41 -9.39
N ARG A 647 10.90 26.18 -8.59
CA ARG A 647 9.63 25.69 -8.00
C ARG A 647 8.59 25.38 -9.06
N GLU A 648 8.46 26.22 -10.08
CA GLU A 648 7.56 25.99 -11.21
C GLU A 648 7.89 24.68 -11.94
N LEU A 649 9.17 24.44 -12.21
CA LEU A 649 9.64 23.28 -12.96
C LEU A 649 9.68 21.99 -12.12
N PHE A 650 9.96 22.11 -10.82
CA PHE A 650 10.16 20.99 -9.90
C PHE A 650 9.26 21.13 -8.66
N PRO A 651 7.92 21.08 -8.82
CA PRO A 651 6.96 21.42 -7.76
C PRO A 651 7.05 20.52 -6.52
N GLU A 652 7.56 19.30 -6.67
CA GLU A 652 7.65 18.31 -5.59
C GLU A 652 9.05 18.23 -4.96
N LYS A 653 10.07 18.82 -5.58
CA LYS A 653 11.45 18.79 -5.06
C LYS A 653 11.63 19.76 -3.91
N THR A 654 12.53 19.38 -3.00
CA THR A 654 13.04 20.30 -1.98
C THR A 654 13.94 21.33 -2.66
N ILE A 655 13.60 22.61 -2.49
CA ILE A 655 14.37 23.74 -3.01
C ILE A 655 15.04 24.46 -1.84
N VAL A 656 16.37 24.55 -1.90
CA VAL A 656 17.19 25.28 -0.94
C VAL A 656 17.55 26.63 -1.53
N ALA A 657 17.29 27.72 -0.81
CA ALA A 657 17.75 29.06 -1.16
C ALA A 657 19.00 29.39 -0.33
N ASP A 658 20.18 29.32 -0.93
CA ASP A 658 21.45 29.60 -0.25
C ASP A 658 21.74 31.10 -0.23
N LEU A 659 21.04 31.82 0.64
CA LEU A 659 21.15 33.29 0.76
C LEU A 659 22.41 33.72 1.50
N LYS A 660 22.90 32.88 2.42
CA LYS A 660 23.93 33.25 3.42
C LYS A 660 23.54 34.53 4.16
N THR A 661 22.26 34.59 4.56
CA THR A 661 21.68 35.73 5.28
C THR A 661 22.55 36.12 6.48
N MET A 662 22.99 37.39 6.48
CA MET A 662 23.80 37.99 7.55
C MET A 662 23.02 39.04 8.34
N ASP A 663 21.99 39.63 7.75
CA ASP A 663 21.12 40.65 8.33
C ASP A 663 19.67 40.44 7.88
N THR A 664 18.70 41.03 8.58
CA THR A 664 17.27 40.98 8.22
C THR A 664 16.69 39.56 8.10
N GLY A 665 17.04 38.69 9.05
CA GLY A 665 16.71 37.26 9.01
C GLY A 665 15.24 36.95 8.70
N PHE A 666 14.31 37.72 9.27
CA PHE A 666 12.89 37.54 9.00
C PHE A 666 12.51 37.85 7.54
N LEU A 667 13.00 38.98 7.01
CA LEU A 667 12.64 39.48 5.68
C LEU A 667 13.16 38.57 4.58
N GLU A 668 14.43 38.16 4.68
CA GLU A 668 15.05 37.30 3.67
C GLU A 668 14.40 35.91 3.62
N VAL A 669 14.08 35.33 4.78
CA VAL A 669 13.35 34.06 4.86
C VAL A 669 11.93 34.20 4.30
N GLU A 670 11.23 35.29 4.60
CA GLU A 670 9.90 35.58 4.02
C GLU A 670 9.96 35.66 2.49
N MET A 671 10.94 36.36 1.93
CA MET A 671 11.12 36.48 0.48
C MET A 671 11.38 35.12 -0.19
N ALA A 672 12.26 34.30 0.40
CA ALA A 672 12.56 32.97 -0.11
C ALA A 672 11.36 32.01 0.00
N ALA A 673 10.65 32.05 1.12
CA ALA A 673 9.44 31.24 1.32
C ALA A 673 8.34 31.59 0.31
N GLN A 674 8.07 32.89 0.09
CA GLN A 674 7.12 33.36 -0.92
C GLN A 674 7.56 33.01 -2.35
N ALA A 675 8.88 32.89 -2.59
CA ALA A 675 9.42 32.43 -3.87
C ALA A 675 9.29 30.90 -4.04
N GLY A 676 8.99 30.15 -2.98
CA GLY A 676 8.74 28.72 -3.01
C GLY A 676 9.91 27.86 -2.52
N ALA A 677 10.88 28.42 -1.78
CA ALA A 677 11.91 27.63 -1.10
C ALA A 677 11.28 26.75 0.02
N ASP A 678 11.86 25.58 0.26
CA ASP A 678 11.54 24.74 1.43
C ASP A 678 12.57 24.90 2.54
N ILE A 679 13.82 25.23 2.18
CA ILE A 679 14.93 25.42 3.09
C ILE A 679 15.62 26.75 2.75
N VAL A 680 15.98 27.53 3.77
CA VAL A 680 16.75 28.77 3.61
C VAL A 680 18.10 28.63 4.32
N GLY A 681 19.17 28.84 3.55
CA GLY A 681 20.55 28.85 4.03
C GLY A 681 20.91 30.22 4.62
N ILE A 682 21.29 30.24 5.90
CA ILE A 682 21.70 31.44 6.63
C ILE A 682 23.14 31.30 7.10
N ALA A 683 23.87 32.40 7.17
CA ALA A 683 25.25 32.34 7.65
C ALA A 683 25.27 32.15 9.17
N GLY A 684 25.90 31.08 9.64
CA GLY A 684 26.09 30.79 11.06
C GLY A 684 26.88 31.89 11.79
N ALA A 685 27.63 32.73 11.06
CA ALA A 685 28.33 33.90 11.58
C ALA A 685 27.42 35.09 11.90
N ALA A 686 26.16 35.09 11.45
CA ALA A 686 25.19 36.13 11.77
C ALA A 686 24.94 36.20 13.29
N ASN A 687 24.53 37.38 13.76
CA ASN A 687 24.23 37.56 15.18
C ASN A 687 23.00 36.71 15.59
N ASN A 688 22.87 36.39 16.89
CA ASN A 688 21.80 35.51 17.36
C ASN A 688 20.39 36.08 17.13
N ALA A 689 20.23 37.40 17.08
CA ALA A 689 18.93 38.03 16.81
C ALA A 689 18.47 37.75 15.38
N THR A 690 19.37 37.92 14.39
CA THR A 690 19.13 37.57 12.98
C THR A 690 18.78 36.10 12.82
N ILE A 691 19.51 35.19 13.48
CA ILE A 691 19.20 33.74 13.45
C ILE A 691 17.82 33.47 14.06
N SER A 692 17.51 34.07 15.22
CA SER A 692 16.23 33.88 15.90
C SER A 692 15.05 34.38 15.05
N ASP A 693 15.22 35.53 14.40
CA ASP A 693 14.23 36.11 13.49
C ASP A 693 14.02 35.25 12.24
N ALA A 694 15.10 34.71 11.68
CA ALA A 694 15.05 33.76 10.56
C ALA A 694 14.29 32.48 10.96
N VAL A 695 14.58 31.92 12.14
CA VAL A 695 13.84 30.76 12.68
C VAL A 695 12.37 31.09 12.89
N GLY A 696 12.05 32.27 13.45
CA GLY A 696 10.68 32.74 13.62
C GLY A 696 9.92 32.84 12.29
N ALA A 697 10.53 33.43 11.27
CA ALA A 697 9.97 33.46 9.91
C ALA A 697 9.83 32.06 9.32
N GLY A 698 10.82 31.18 9.55
CA GLY A 698 10.79 29.80 9.11
C GLY A 698 9.56 29.06 9.64
N ARG A 699 9.28 29.18 10.95
CA ARG A 699 8.07 28.61 11.55
C ARG A 699 6.78 29.23 11.01
N LYS A 700 6.76 30.55 10.77
CA LYS A 700 5.59 31.26 10.23
C LYS A 700 5.24 30.81 8.81
N TYR A 701 6.24 30.64 7.96
CA TYR A 701 6.08 30.31 6.54
C TYR A 701 6.24 28.84 6.20
N ASP A 702 6.40 27.99 7.22
CA ASP A 702 6.63 26.55 7.09
C ASP A 702 7.84 26.20 6.20
N VAL A 703 8.95 26.93 6.41
CA VAL A 703 10.25 26.66 5.78
C VAL A 703 11.30 26.33 6.84
N GLU A 704 12.25 25.49 6.47
CA GLU A 704 13.31 25.03 7.37
C GLU A 704 14.56 25.90 7.24
N ILE A 705 15.33 26.01 8.32
CA ILE A 705 16.52 26.85 8.37
C ILE A 705 17.78 25.99 8.42
N MET A 706 18.68 26.20 7.47
CA MET A 706 20.01 25.59 7.44
C MET A 706 21.06 26.65 7.77
N ALA A 707 21.84 26.43 8.82
CA ALA A 707 22.88 27.35 9.24
C ALA A 707 24.26 26.92 8.74
N ASP A 708 24.87 27.74 7.90
CA ASP A 708 26.17 27.52 7.25
C ASP A 708 27.33 27.94 8.18
N LEU A 709 28.18 26.99 8.55
CA LEU A 709 29.36 27.22 9.41
C LEU A 709 30.59 27.71 8.64
N ILE A 710 30.46 28.16 7.39
CA ILE A 710 31.54 28.73 6.61
C ILE A 710 32.31 29.81 7.40
N ASN A 711 33.64 29.68 7.43
CA ASN A 711 34.56 30.60 8.11
C ASN A 711 34.34 30.76 9.63
N ILE A 712 33.67 29.81 10.30
CA ILE A 712 33.57 29.79 11.76
C ILE A 712 34.80 29.12 12.36
N GLY A 713 35.44 29.79 13.32
CA GLY A 713 36.61 29.23 14.02
C GLY A 713 36.27 28.05 14.94
N ASP A 714 35.34 28.24 15.89
CA ASP A 714 34.88 27.18 16.80
C ASP A 714 33.51 26.63 16.33
N VAL A 715 33.59 25.77 15.31
CA VAL A 715 32.42 25.14 14.66
C VAL A 715 31.58 24.31 15.62
N GLU A 716 32.19 23.64 16.61
CA GLU A 716 31.47 22.78 17.56
C GLU A 716 30.63 23.63 18.51
N LYS A 717 31.25 24.67 19.10
CA LYS A 717 30.53 25.59 19.98
C LYS A 717 29.40 26.28 19.23
N ARG A 718 29.67 26.77 18.01
CA ARG A 718 28.66 27.49 17.24
C ARG A 718 27.50 26.61 16.79
N ALA A 719 27.77 25.36 16.40
CA ALA A 719 26.70 24.40 16.06
C ALA A 719 25.72 24.19 17.23
N LYS A 720 26.23 23.98 18.45
CA LYS A 720 25.39 23.85 19.66
C LYS A 720 24.56 25.09 19.96
N GLU A 721 25.13 26.28 19.73
CA GLU A 721 24.41 27.54 19.89
C GLU A 721 23.27 27.68 18.88
N LEU A 722 23.54 27.38 17.60
CA LEU A 722 22.56 27.45 16.53
C LEU A 722 21.41 26.44 16.73
N GLU A 723 21.71 25.21 17.15
CA GLU A 723 20.68 24.21 17.49
C GLU A 723 19.75 24.73 18.60
N LYS A 724 20.31 25.36 19.65
CA LYS A 724 19.51 25.97 20.73
C LYS A 724 18.63 27.13 20.26
N LEU A 725 19.03 27.84 19.21
CA LEU A 725 18.23 28.89 18.58
C LEU A 725 17.11 28.32 17.69
N GLY A 726 17.10 27.00 17.45
CA GLY A 726 16.02 26.31 16.77
C GLY A 726 16.20 26.17 15.26
N VAL A 727 17.43 26.24 14.74
CA VAL A 727 17.72 25.90 13.34
C VAL A 727 17.46 24.41 13.08
N ASP A 728 17.08 24.06 11.86
CA ASP A 728 16.69 22.70 11.49
C ASP A 728 17.88 21.85 11.00
N TYR A 729 18.89 22.50 10.42
CA TYR A 729 20.09 21.86 9.90
C TYR A 729 21.35 22.67 10.21
N ILE A 730 22.46 21.96 10.40
CA ILE A 730 23.81 22.56 10.42
C ILE A 730 24.51 22.18 9.12
N GLU A 731 25.13 23.13 8.45
CA GLU A 731 25.99 22.86 7.29
C GLU A 731 27.46 23.11 7.66
N PHE A 732 28.26 22.05 7.59
CA PHE A 732 29.71 22.14 7.66
C PHE A 732 30.26 22.45 6.27
N HIS A 733 30.76 23.66 6.07
CA HIS A 733 31.14 24.15 4.76
C HIS A 733 32.60 24.64 4.71
N ILE A 734 33.40 24.05 3.83
CA ILE A 734 34.73 24.58 3.48
C ILE A 734 34.61 25.53 2.29
N SER A 735 35.07 26.77 2.45
CA SER A 735 34.96 27.81 1.42
C SER A 735 35.75 27.46 0.15
N ILE A 736 35.31 27.97 -1.00
CA ILE A 736 36.02 27.75 -2.27
C ILE A 736 37.41 28.42 -2.27
N ASP A 737 37.56 29.57 -1.60
CA ASP A 737 38.83 30.28 -1.49
C ASP A 737 39.87 29.46 -0.72
N GLU A 738 39.45 28.81 0.36
CA GLU A 738 40.28 27.90 1.15
C GLU A 738 40.65 26.65 0.33
N GLN A 739 39.69 26.06 -0.40
CA GLN A 739 39.96 24.93 -1.29
C GLN A 739 41.03 25.26 -2.36
N LEU A 740 40.97 26.47 -2.94
CA LEU A 740 41.90 26.92 -3.98
C LEU A 740 43.30 27.25 -3.42
N ARG A 741 43.39 27.88 -2.24
CA ARG A 741 44.66 28.31 -1.64
C ARG A 741 45.45 27.17 -1.00
N SER A 742 44.76 26.17 -0.45
CA SER A 742 45.37 25.04 0.24
C SER A 742 45.71 23.85 -0.68
N GLY A 743 45.52 23.97 -1.99
CA GLY A 743 45.85 22.91 -2.96
C GLY A 743 44.90 21.71 -2.93
N ASN A 744 43.58 21.93 -2.76
CA ASN A 744 42.54 20.93 -2.48
C ASN A 744 42.64 20.31 -1.08
N GLU A 745 42.61 21.12 -0.02
CA GLU A 745 42.40 20.58 1.32
C GLU A 745 41.11 19.76 1.35
N LYS A 746 41.24 18.51 1.81
CA LYS A 746 40.11 17.60 1.92
C LYS A 746 39.30 18.01 3.14
N VAL A 747 37.97 18.00 3.02
CA VAL A 747 37.05 18.17 4.15
C VAL A 747 37.60 17.47 5.41
N PRO A 748 37.78 18.18 6.53
CA PRO A 748 38.34 17.61 7.75
C PRO A 748 37.32 16.70 8.45
N PHE A 749 37.16 15.47 7.94
CA PHE A 749 36.18 14.49 8.42
C PHE A 749 36.21 14.23 9.95
N PRO A 750 37.35 14.29 10.67
CA PRO A 750 37.35 14.23 12.12
C PRO A 750 36.64 15.41 12.79
N LEU A 751 36.75 16.61 12.21
CA LEU A 751 36.06 17.80 12.71
C LEU A 751 34.57 17.76 12.37
N VAL A 752 34.21 17.27 11.17
CA VAL A 752 32.81 16.98 10.81
C VAL A 752 32.18 16.04 11.84
N LYS A 753 32.89 14.96 12.20
CA LYS A 753 32.41 14.01 13.21
C LYS A 753 32.18 14.68 14.56
N LYS A 754 33.08 15.57 15.00
CA LYS A 754 32.88 16.34 16.24
C LYS A 754 31.61 17.18 16.19
N VAL A 755 31.34 17.86 15.08
CA VAL A 755 30.11 18.65 14.91
C VAL A 755 28.88 17.74 14.95
N VAL A 756 28.89 16.62 14.22
CA VAL A 756 27.79 15.63 14.23
C VAL A 756 27.52 15.10 15.63
N ASP A 757 28.56 14.72 16.37
CA ASP A 757 28.43 14.17 17.72
C ASP A 757 27.99 15.25 18.74
N SER A 758 27.99 16.53 18.34
CA SER A 758 27.70 17.68 19.20
C SER A 758 26.25 18.19 19.17
N VAL A 759 25.46 17.79 18.16
CA VAL A 759 24.06 18.22 17.94
C VAL A 759 23.16 17.02 17.63
N ASN A 760 21.85 17.16 17.84
CA ASN A 760 20.85 16.14 17.52
C ASN A 760 20.19 16.34 16.14
N ILE A 761 20.29 17.55 15.60
CA ILE A 761 19.79 17.90 14.27
C ILE A 761 20.72 17.39 13.14
N PRO A 762 20.20 17.15 11.92
CA PRO A 762 21.02 16.65 10.82
C PRO A 762 22.11 17.63 10.39
N VAL A 763 23.31 17.09 10.11
CA VAL A 763 24.44 17.84 9.59
C VAL A 763 24.61 17.59 8.08
N ALA A 764 24.69 18.66 7.32
CA ALA A 764 25.09 18.71 5.92
C ALA A 764 26.60 18.98 5.79
N VAL A 765 27.22 18.50 4.72
CA VAL A 765 28.64 18.73 4.45
C VAL A 765 28.82 19.23 3.02
N ALA A 766 29.47 20.39 2.89
CA ALA A 766 29.87 21.03 1.65
C ALA A 766 31.39 21.30 1.65
N GLY A 767 32.01 21.31 0.46
CA GLY A 767 33.45 21.56 0.33
C GLY A 767 34.15 20.65 -0.67
N GLY A 768 33.74 20.70 -1.94
CA GLY A 768 34.42 19.97 -3.02
C GLY A 768 34.23 18.44 -2.97
N LEU A 769 33.12 17.95 -2.41
CA LEU A 769 32.80 16.52 -2.36
C LEU A 769 32.63 15.91 -3.76
N ARG A 770 33.10 14.67 -3.88
CA ARG A 770 33.11 13.85 -5.11
C ARG A 770 32.69 12.41 -4.75
N ALA A 771 32.54 11.54 -5.75
CA ALA A 771 32.11 10.15 -5.53
C ALA A 771 33.05 9.35 -4.62
N ASP A 772 34.34 9.70 -4.58
CA ASP A 772 35.34 9.08 -3.71
C ASP A 772 35.34 9.66 -2.27
N THR A 773 34.90 10.90 -2.07
CA THR A 773 34.94 11.58 -0.77
C THR A 773 33.59 11.69 -0.07
N ALA A 774 32.47 11.71 -0.79
CA ALA A 774 31.12 11.72 -0.22
C ALA A 774 30.85 10.56 0.77
N PRO A 775 31.33 9.32 0.55
CA PRO A 775 31.16 8.24 1.52
C PRO A 775 31.89 8.49 2.84
N LEU A 776 32.96 9.30 2.84
CA LEU A 776 33.71 9.64 4.05
C LEU A 776 32.91 10.62 4.92
N ALA A 777 32.21 11.59 4.33
CA ALA A 777 31.31 12.48 5.05
C ALA A 777 30.20 11.68 5.78
N LEU A 778 29.63 10.67 5.11
CA LEU A 778 28.65 9.78 5.73
C LEU A 778 29.22 8.94 6.85
N LYS A 779 30.44 8.41 6.70
CA LYS A 779 31.13 7.70 7.77
C LYS A 779 31.37 8.59 9.00
N SER A 780 31.51 9.90 8.80
CA SER A 780 31.56 10.88 9.89
C SER A 780 30.17 11.19 10.50
N GLY A 781 29.10 10.61 9.98
CA GLY A 781 27.74 10.76 10.49
C GLY A 781 26.94 11.90 9.86
N ALA A 782 27.48 12.55 8.81
CA ALA A 782 26.70 13.50 8.02
C ALA A 782 25.47 12.81 7.42
N LYS A 783 24.37 13.55 7.33
CA LYS A 783 23.10 13.06 6.79
C LYS A 783 22.80 13.64 5.41
N ILE A 784 23.39 14.79 5.07
CA ILE A 784 23.19 15.48 3.79
C ILE A 784 24.57 15.73 3.16
N ILE A 785 24.70 15.39 1.89
CA ILE A 785 25.91 15.58 1.08
C ILE A 785 25.61 16.69 0.08
N VAL A 786 26.31 17.82 0.19
CA VAL A 786 26.16 18.96 -0.72
C VAL A 786 27.25 18.88 -1.79
N VAL A 787 26.85 18.83 -3.05
CA VAL A 787 27.76 18.68 -4.20
C VAL A 787 27.45 19.73 -5.26
N GLY A 788 28.40 20.64 -5.50
CA GLY A 788 28.36 21.60 -6.60
C GLY A 788 29.22 21.14 -7.78
N GLY A 789 30.44 21.65 -7.86
CA GLY A 789 31.33 21.53 -9.03
C GLY A 789 31.57 20.12 -9.60
N ALA A 790 31.50 19.06 -8.78
CA ALA A 790 31.65 17.69 -9.26
C ALA A 790 30.48 17.20 -10.14
N ILE A 791 29.32 17.85 -10.03
CA ILE A 791 28.14 17.60 -10.85
C ILE A 791 27.99 18.72 -11.89
N THR A 792 28.03 19.98 -11.46
CA THR A 792 27.72 21.13 -12.34
C THR A 792 28.75 21.37 -13.44
N ARG A 793 30.00 20.89 -13.28
CA ARG A 793 31.05 20.96 -14.31
C ARG A 793 31.27 19.63 -15.04
N ALA A 794 30.47 18.60 -14.73
CA ALA A 794 30.58 17.32 -15.40
C ALA A 794 30.05 17.41 -16.83
N ALA A 795 30.64 16.66 -17.76
CA ALA A 795 30.12 16.55 -19.13
C ALA A 795 28.70 15.95 -19.18
N ASP A 796 28.34 15.15 -18.17
CA ASP A 796 27.02 14.56 -18.00
C ASP A 796 26.58 14.66 -16.53
N PRO A 797 25.84 15.73 -16.16
CA PRO A 797 25.37 15.93 -14.78
C PRO A 797 24.41 14.83 -14.29
N GLU A 798 23.63 14.20 -15.17
CA GLU A 798 22.73 13.10 -14.81
C GLU A 798 23.53 11.88 -14.34
N LYS A 799 24.55 11.49 -15.10
CA LYS A 799 25.45 10.39 -14.76
C LYS A 799 26.29 10.69 -13.54
N ALA A 800 26.80 11.93 -13.40
CA ALA A 800 27.53 12.36 -12.23
C ALA A 800 26.66 12.27 -10.95
N THR A 801 25.42 12.73 -11.02
CA THR A 801 24.45 12.63 -9.92
C THR A 801 24.22 11.17 -9.49
N ARG A 802 23.97 10.27 -10.45
CA ARG A 802 23.81 8.83 -10.16
C ARG A 802 25.05 8.22 -9.51
N LEU A 803 26.24 8.62 -9.97
CA LEU A 803 27.50 8.12 -9.44
C LEU A 803 27.67 8.52 -7.96
N ILE A 804 27.34 9.76 -7.60
CA ILE A 804 27.35 10.21 -6.21
C ILE A 804 26.35 9.39 -5.39
N LEU A 805 25.09 9.30 -5.82
CA LEU A 805 24.04 8.55 -5.11
C LEU A 805 24.41 7.09 -4.86
N LYS A 806 25.02 6.43 -5.85
CA LYS A 806 25.54 5.07 -5.73
C LYS A 806 26.65 4.98 -4.70
N SER A 807 27.59 5.95 -4.70
CA SER A 807 28.69 5.97 -3.73
C SER A 807 28.21 6.09 -2.29
N ILE A 808 27.07 6.77 -2.07
CA ILE A 808 26.47 6.97 -0.75
C ILE A 808 25.40 5.93 -0.38
N GLY A 809 25.23 4.88 -1.19
CA GLY A 809 24.36 3.74 -0.88
C GLY A 809 22.86 4.00 -1.01
N VAL A 810 22.46 5.00 -1.81
CA VAL A 810 21.04 5.33 -2.06
C VAL A 810 20.46 4.56 -3.24
N VAL A 811 21.28 4.22 -4.25
CA VAL A 811 20.84 3.60 -5.53
C VAL A 811 21.62 2.34 -5.83
#